data_AF-A0A1M6SLZ6-F1
#
_entry.id   AF-A0A1M6SLZ6-F1
#
_cell.length_a   1.000
_cell.length_b   1.000
_cell.length_c   1.000
_cell.angle_alpha   90.00
_cell.angle_beta   90.00
_cell.angle_gamma   90.00
#
_symmetry.space_group_name_H-M   'P 1'
#
loop_
_entity.id
_entity.type
_entity.pdbx_description
1 polymer ?
#
loop_
_entity_poly.entity_id
_entity_poly.type
_entity_poly.pdbx_seq_one_letter_code
_entity_poly.pdbx_strand_id
1 'polypeptide(L)'
;MDKLSHEQHRALHAILKWLNDPDAAPVFILTGSAGTGKTTLLRYLVTQLSRQRIGVQLAAPTGRAARLLSALVQQPARTLHSLIYVLDRAQLLTPASGSSDAPPADPLGLRLHFQLRAANPDVRLIVVDEASMVGDIAGASELYRFGSGRLLYDLLCYTRLVPRRQDPAIRLLFVGDPAQLPPVGQSFSPALSPRYLRRRFALEAQTAHLRTVYRQQAGHPILDIATQLRDALVARRFNTFQIPAHPPSIRSISLAEALEAVAQSYRQQETVVLLCRTNALAHKLNAAIRQHLWGRDHLPLQVGDLLLVNRNAPSYNLFNGDLMRVVEVASRVEHRRIGRRGRPAVDLYFRDVVLVPHDANPSSSRIPCKILENLLESPDGQLSPDLIQALLIDFQQRHPDLRPRTQAYWLELLRDPYFNALHVRYGYALTVHKAQGGEWHRAVVLFEDWPQYRHAEFFRWAYTAVTRAQEELWVVGAPRFDAYTQLQWVPTAASPMPAEEVTLATDQAITFALPVLQEYHQRLQQALTQTGIQIGQVEPLPYSVRYYLHQGDRTARVQYYHRANGTVSQIVTLGGDDDPALARQALAIFRQVLLAPDPTDSEALPADPFLQAFLERARQCLEGTGIQLLRWEQLPYALRLHFRQEAEQVTIDFYYNRRQEWTTARPVGRLTAPALFERIRTLLQPDI
;
A
#
# COMPACT_ATOMS: atom_id res chain seq x y z
N MET A 1 -1.10 24.90 28.98
CA MET A 1 -0.80 24.56 27.56
C MET A 1 -0.07 23.21 27.48
N ASP A 2 -0.17 22.39 28.53
CA ASP A 2 0.85 21.37 28.87
C ASP A 2 0.53 19.95 28.36
N LYS A 3 -0.18 19.83 27.23
CA LYS A 3 -0.55 18.50 26.68
C LYS A 3 -0.13 18.26 25.22
N LEU A 4 0.44 19.24 24.53
CA LEU A 4 0.96 19.05 23.17
C LEU A 4 2.46 18.73 23.22
N SER A 5 2.92 17.83 22.37
CA SER A 5 4.35 17.56 22.22
C SER A 5 5.08 18.75 21.56
N HIS A 6 6.41 18.80 21.65
CA HIS A 6 7.20 19.83 20.97
C HIS A 6 6.95 19.84 19.45
N GLU A 7 6.79 18.67 18.83
CA GLU A 7 6.47 18.55 17.41
C GLU A 7 5.08 19.09 17.09
N GLN A 8 4.07 18.77 17.91
CA GLN A 8 2.71 19.28 17.73
C GLN A 8 2.64 20.80 17.94
N HIS A 9 3.39 21.36 18.89
CA HIS A 9 3.51 22.81 19.07
C HIS A 9 4.11 23.49 17.84
N ARG A 10 5.19 22.94 17.26
CA ARG A 10 5.77 23.47 16.02
C ARG A 10 4.79 23.42 14.86
N ALA A 11 4.07 22.32 14.69
CA ALA A 11 3.05 22.19 13.65
C ALA A 11 1.88 23.17 13.86
N LEU A 12 1.38 23.32 15.09
CA LEU A 12 0.33 24.28 15.43
C LEU A 12 0.78 25.72 15.13
N HIS A 13 1.99 26.10 15.55
CA HIS A 13 2.55 27.43 15.26
C HIS A 13 2.70 27.67 13.75
N ALA A 14 3.15 26.66 12.99
CA ALA A 14 3.24 26.75 11.54
C ALA A 14 1.86 26.97 10.89
N ILE A 15 0.82 26.27 11.34
CA ILE A 15 -0.55 26.44 10.84
C ILE A 15 -1.11 27.83 11.18
N LEU A 16 -0.88 28.32 12.40
CA LEU A 16 -1.34 29.65 12.80
C LEU A 16 -0.61 30.77 12.04
N LYS A 17 0.71 30.65 11.88
CA LYS A 17 1.51 31.57 11.05
C LYS A 17 1.00 31.55 9.62
N TRP A 18 0.83 30.36 9.05
CA TRP A 18 0.26 30.16 7.72
C TRP A 18 -1.05 30.91 7.60
N LEU A 19 -2.06 30.61 8.43
CA LEU A 19 -3.42 31.17 8.36
C LEU A 19 -3.47 32.72 8.40
N ASN A 20 -2.52 33.35 9.10
CA ASN A 20 -2.45 34.80 9.25
C ASN A 20 -1.65 35.50 8.14
N ASP A 21 -0.83 34.77 7.39
CA ASP A 21 0.01 35.31 6.32
C ASP A 21 -0.80 35.39 5.00
N PRO A 22 -1.12 36.58 4.48
CA PRO A 22 -1.93 36.75 3.27
C PRO A 22 -1.27 36.21 2.00
N ASP A 23 0.07 36.15 1.97
CA ASP A 23 0.85 35.68 0.82
C ASP A 23 1.11 34.17 0.87
N ALA A 24 0.71 33.52 1.97
CA ALA A 24 0.85 32.09 2.12
C ALA A 24 0.04 31.30 1.09
N ALA A 25 0.51 30.08 0.82
CA ALA A 25 -0.20 29.12 -0.02
C ALA A 25 -1.65 28.93 0.47
N PRO A 26 -2.64 28.76 -0.42
CA PRO A 26 -4.05 28.60 0.00
C PRO A 26 -4.34 27.28 0.73
N VAL A 27 -3.44 26.30 0.60
CA VAL A 27 -3.57 24.96 1.16
C VAL A 27 -2.45 24.69 2.17
N PHE A 28 -2.80 24.06 3.28
CA PHE A 28 -1.87 23.46 4.22
C PHE A 28 -2.16 21.97 4.35
N ILE A 29 -1.12 21.13 4.40
CA ILE A 29 -1.24 19.68 4.57
C ILE A 29 -0.51 19.27 5.84
N LEU A 30 -1.27 18.81 6.83
CA LEU A 30 -0.74 18.18 8.03
C LEU A 30 -0.83 16.67 7.89
N THR A 31 0.32 16.00 7.74
CA THR A 31 0.33 14.53 7.75
C THR A 31 0.87 13.97 9.05
N GLY A 32 0.48 12.76 9.37
CA GLY A 32 1.06 12.01 10.48
C GLY A 32 0.49 10.60 10.54
N SER A 33 1.27 9.66 11.04
CA SER A 33 0.86 8.27 11.22
C SER A 33 -0.25 8.13 12.27
N ALA A 34 -0.85 6.95 12.37
CA ALA A 34 -1.72 6.62 13.49
C ALA A 34 -1.01 6.89 14.83
N GLY A 35 -1.73 7.46 15.80
CA GLY A 35 -1.18 7.77 17.14
C GLY A 35 -0.26 9.00 17.24
N THR A 36 -0.02 9.78 16.18
CA THR A 36 0.78 11.03 16.23
C THR A 36 0.04 12.23 16.85
N GLY A 37 -1.24 12.06 17.23
CA GLY A 37 -2.06 13.08 17.89
C GLY A 37 -2.57 14.20 16.98
N LYS A 38 -2.74 13.93 15.67
CA LYS A 38 -3.35 14.87 14.70
C LYS A 38 -4.66 15.48 15.20
N THR A 39 -5.58 14.65 15.67
CA THR A 39 -6.90 15.11 16.14
C THR A 39 -6.80 15.91 17.43
N THR A 40 -5.85 15.59 18.31
CA THR A 40 -5.55 16.40 19.50
C THR A 40 -5.07 17.80 19.11
N LEU A 41 -4.16 17.89 18.13
CA LEU A 41 -3.71 19.17 17.58
C LEU A 41 -4.88 19.95 16.96
N LEU A 42 -5.74 19.29 16.19
CA LEU A 42 -6.95 19.91 15.61
C LEU A 42 -7.87 20.47 16.69
N ARG A 43 -8.09 19.76 17.80
CA ARG A 43 -8.88 20.25 18.93
C ARG A 43 -8.32 21.57 19.47
N TYR A 44 -7.00 21.65 19.68
CA TYR A 44 -6.35 22.87 20.15
C TYR A 44 -6.47 24.02 19.14
N LEU A 45 -6.18 23.75 17.86
CA LEU A 45 -6.30 24.73 16.78
C LEU A 45 -7.71 25.32 16.74
N VAL A 46 -8.74 24.46 16.67
CA VAL A 46 -10.14 24.89 16.54
C VAL A 46 -10.59 25.65 17.79
N THR A 47 -10.20 25.21 18.99
CA THR A 47 -10.51 25.91 20.25
C THR A 47 -9.90 27.31 20.25
N GLN A 48 -8.65 27.45 19.79
CA GLN A 48 -7.97 28.74 19.72
C GLN A 48 -8.60 29.68 18.67
N LEU A 49 -8.90 29.18 17.48
CA LEU A 49 -9.55 29.96 16.42
C LEU A 49 -10.96 30.39 16.80
N SER A 50 -11.71 29.53 17.51
CA SER A 50 -13.04 29.86 18.03
C SER A 50 -12.99 31.02 19.02
N ARG A 51 -11.98 31.07 19.90
CA ARG A 51 -11.76 32.22 20.83
C ARG A 51 -11.46 33.52 20.08
N GLN A 52 -10.84 33.43 18.90
CA GLN A 52 -10.55 34.56 18.01
C GLN A 52 -11.73 34.90 17.07
N ARG A 53 -12.88 34.21 17.20
CA ARG A 53 -14.06 34.36 16.32
C ARG A 53 -13.76 34.11 14.84
N ILE A 54 -12.78 33.27 14.54
CA ILE A 54 -12.46 32.86 13.18
C ILE A 54 -13.40 31.70 12.81
N GLY A 55 -14.18 31.86 11.73
CA GLY A 55 -15.09 30.82 11.26
C GLY A 55 -14.35 29.60 10.71
N VAL A 56 -14.52 28.45 11.37
CA VAL A 56 -13.94 27.17 11.00
C VAL A 56 -15.05 26.15 10.70
N GLN A 57 -14.93 25.43 9.60
CA GLN A 57 -15.78 24.27 9.29
C GLN A 57 -14.96 22.98 9.31
N LEU A 58 -15.48 21.96 9.99
CA LEU A 58 -14.86 20.65 10.09
C LEU A 58 -15.55 19.66 9.15
N ALA A 59 -14.76 18.93 8.37
CA ALA A 59 -15.25 17.95 7.43
C ALA A 59 -14.44 16.66 7.46
N ALA A 60 -15.10 15.55 7.13
CA ALA A 60 -14.45 14.28 6.83
C ALA A 60 -15.14 13.58 5.64
N PRO A 61 -14.48 12.63 4.96
CA PRO A 61 -15.07 11.93 3.82
C PRO A 61 -16.26 11.03 4.15
N THR A 62 -16.27 10.41 5.35
CA THR A 62 -17.30 9.46 5.79
C THR A 62 -18.08 9.97 6.99
N GLY A 63 -19.33 9.50 7.18
CA GLY A 63 -20.18 9.88 8.30
C GLY A 63 -19.57 9.51 9.66
N ARG A 64 -19.00 8.31 9.76
CA ARG A 64 -18.27 7.87 10.95
C ARG A 64 -17.08 8.76 11.30
N ALA A 65 -16.22 9.08 10.33
CA ALA A 65 -15.07 9.96 10.57
C ALA A 65 -15.53 11.36 11.00
N ALA A 66 -16.62 11.89 10.44
CA ALA A 66 -17.18 13.17 10.84
C ALA A 66 -17.74 13.14 12.28
N ARG A 67 -18.42 12.05 12.68
CA ARG A 67 -18.92 11.90 14.07
C ARG A 67 -17.77 11.78 15.06
N LEU A 68 -16.74 10.98 14.75
CA LEU A 68 -15.55 10.85 15.59
C LEU A 68 -14.81 12.18 15.72
N LEU A 69 -14.60 12.88 14.61
CA LEU A 69 -14.01 14.23 14.59
C LEU A 69 -14.82 15.20 15.46
N SER A 70 -16.16 15.14 15.37
CA SER A 70 -17.04 15.98 16.18
C SER A 70 -16.88 15.70 17.68
N ALA A 71 -16.84 14.42 18.07
CA ALA A 71 -16.68 14.01 19.46
C ALA A 71 -15.31 14.43 20.03
N LEU A 72 -14.24 14.24 19.26
CA LEU A 72 -12.87 14.53 19.70
C LEU A 72 -12.56 16.03 19.74
N VAL A 73 -13.05 16.81 18.77
CA VAL A 73 -12.84 18.25 18.68
C VAL A 73 -13.88 19.05 19.49
N GLN A 74 -14.99 18.42 19.87
CA GLN A 74 -16.13 19.04 20.58
C GLN A 74 -16.76 20.20 19.78
N GLN A 75 -16.82 20.05 18.45
CA GLN A 75 -17.42 20.99 17.50
C GLN A 75 -18.13 20.20 16.40
N PRO A 76 -19.20 20.72 15.78
CA PRO A 76 -19.92 19.98 14.75
C PRO A 76 -19.06 19.81 13.49
N ALA A 77 -18.79 18.56 13.11
CA ALA A 77 -18.20 18.20 11.84
C ALA A 77 -19.23 17.52 10.93
N ARG A 78 -19.04 17.65 9.63
CA ARG A 78 -19.95 17.14 8.60
C ARG A 78 -19.21 16.24 7.62
N THR A 79 -19.96 15.45 6.85
CA THR A 79 -19.33 14.80 5.68
C THR A 79 -18.99 15.85 4.64
N LEU A 80 -17.94 15.64 3.84
CA LEU A 80 -17.62 16.53 2.71
C LEU A 80 -18.85 16.70 1.79
N HIS A 81 -19.60 15.63 1.56
CA HIS A 81 -20.81 15.66 0.74
C HIS A 81 -21.88 16.59 1.30
N SER A 82 -22.18 16.50 2.61
CA SER A 82 -23.17 17.38 3.25
C SER A 82 -22.68 18.82 3.42
N LEU A 83 -21.37 19.04 3.43
CA LEU A 83 -20.78 20.36 3.49
C LEU A 83 -20.91 21.11 2.15
N ILE A 84 -20.47 20.47 1.05
CA ILE A 84 -20.26 21.17 -0.23
C ILE A 84 -21.41 21.01 -1.22
N TYR A 85 -22.36 20.09 -1.01
CA TYR A 85 -23.50 19.90 -1.92
C TYR A 85 -24.85 20.28 -1.29
N VAL A 86 -25.81 20.58 -2.16
CA VAL A 86 -27.22 20.81 -1.82
C VAL A 86 -27.97 19.49 -1.93
N LEU A 87 -28.10 18.78 -0.80
CA LEU A 87 -28.64 17.41 -0.76
C LEU A 87 -30.16 17.32 -0.86
N ASP A 88 -30.86 18.42 -0.58
CA ASP A 88 -32.33 18.54 -0.64
C ASP A 88 -32.84 18.94 -2.03
N ARG A 89 -31.94 19.27 -2.97
CA ARG A 89 -32.28 19.72 -4.33
C ARG A 89 -31.40 19.04 -5.37
N ALA A 90 -31.83 17.86 -5.82
CA ALA A 90 -31.24 17.21 -6.98
C ALA A 90 -31.89 17.73 -8.27
N GLN A 91 -31.08 18.02 -9.29
CA GLN A 91 -31.56 18.31 -10.64
C GLN A 91 -31.49 17.05 -11.49
N LEU A 92 -32.51 16.81 -12.30
CA LEU A 92 -32.42 15.74 -13.27
C LEU A 92 -31.58 16.20 -14.47
N LEU A 93 -30.51 15.46 -14.75
CA LEU A 93 -29.84 15.53 -16.05
C LEU A 93 -30.40 14.43 -16.94
N THR A 94 -31.17 14.81 -17.97
CA THR A 94 -31.37 13.97 -19.14
C THR A 94 -30.14 14.08 -20.04
N PRO A 95 -29.67 12.99 -20.67
CA PRO A 95 -28.64 13.09 -21.69
C PRO A 95 -29.14 14.07 -22.77
N ALA A 96 -28.39 15.15 -22.96
CA ALA A 96 -28.59 16.02 -24.10
C ALA A 96 -28.38 15.17 -25.36
N SER A 97 -29.33 15.22 -26.29
CA SER A 97 -29.17 14.69 -27.64
C SER A 97 -27.89 15.26 -28.25
N GLY A 98 -26.77 14.52 -28.26
CA GLY A 98 -25.59 14.87 -29.05
C GLY A 98 -24.20 14.95 -28.39
N SER A 99 -23.94 14.50 -27.16
CA SER A 99 -22.55 14.35 -26.68
C SER A 99 -22.00 12.94 -26.98
N SER A 100 -21.00 12.85 -27.86
CA SER A 100 -20.35 11.62 -28.35
C SER A 100 -19.56 10.81 -27.31
N ASP A 101 -19.43 11.30 -26.08
CA ASP A 101 -18.65 10.67 -25.00
C ASP A 101 -19.50 9.99 -23.91
N ALA A 102 -20.78 9.71 -24.19
CA ALA A 102 -21.61 8.94 -23.25
C ALA A 102 -21.27 7.44 -23.34
N PRO A 103 -20.84 6.76 -22.25
CA PRO A 103 -20.69 5.31 -22.24
C PRO A 103 -22.03 4.62 -22.55
N PRO A 104 -22.01 3.38 -23.09
CA PRO A 104 -23.20 2.75 -23.63
C PRO A 104 -24.28 2.56 -22.54
N ALA A 105 -25.48 3.00 -22.87
CA ALA A 105 -26.79 2.61 -22.32
C ALA A 105 -26.85 2.36 -20.80
N ASP A 106 -26.90 3.43 -20.01
CA ASP A 106 -27.62 3.40 -18.73
C ASP A 106 -29.11 3.10 -19.02
N PRO A 107 -29.70 1.99 -18.55
CA PRO A 107 -31.09 1.61 -18.87
C PRO A 107 -32.11 2.67 -18.46
N LEU A 108 -31.72 3.60 -17.59
CA LEU A 108 -32.54 4.74 -17.19
C LEU A 108 -32.29 6.00 -18.03
N GLY A 109 -31.06 6.23 -18.46
CA GLY A 109 -30.64 7.53 -18.99
C GLY A 109 -30.84 8.67 -17.98
N LEU A 110 -30.74 8.41 -16.68
CA LEU A 110 -31.03 9.38 -15.62
C LEU A 110 -29.83 9.57 -14.71
N ARG A 111 -29.43 10.82 -14.52
CA ARG A 111 -28.46 11.19 -13.48
C ARG A 111 -29.04 12.31 -12.63
N LEU A 112 -29.24 12.03 -11.35
CA LEU A 112 -29.60 13.03 -10.35
C LEU A 112 -28.34 13.82 -9.98
N HIS A 113 -28.30 15.07 -10.39
CA HIS A 113 -27.17 15.96 -10.16
C HIS A 113 -27.38 16.82 -8.92
N PHE A 114 -26.56 16.61 -7.90
CA PHE A 114 -26.47 17.46 -6.72
C PHE A 114 -25.47 18.58 -6.98
N GLN A 115 -25.97 19.81 -7.00
CA GLN A 115 -25.14 20.98 -7.25
C GLN A 115 -24.29 21.34 -6.03
N LEU A 116 -23.18 22.03 -6.31
CA LEU A 116 -22.37 22.66 -5.29
C LEU A 116 -23.17 23.74 -4.55
N ARG A 117 -23.02 23.76 -3.23
CA ARG A 117 -23.55 24.79 -2.34
C ARG A 117 -22.71 26.07 -2.49
N ALA A 118 -23.34 27.23 -2.27
CA ALA A 118 -22.58 28.47 -2.10
C ALA A 118 -21.79 28.42 -0.79
N ALA A 119 -20.50 28.71 -0.87
CA ALA A 119 -19.65 28.82 0.31
C ALA A 119 -20.14 29.90 1.27
N ASN A 120 -20.08 29.61 2.57
CA ASN A 120 -20.43 30.56 3.62
C ASN A 120 -19.35 31.66 3.69
N PRO A 121 -19.70 32.95 3.51
CA PRO A 121 -18.74 34.06 3.53
C PRO A 121 -18.03 34.24 4.88
N ASP A 122 -18.62 33.78 5.99
CA ASP A 122 -18.06 33.92 7.34
C ASP A 122 -16.96 32.88 7.64
N VAL A 123 -16.79 31.89 6.75
CA VAL A 123 -15.84 30.80 6.95
C VAL A 123 -14.49 31.20 6.37
N ARG A 124 -13.45 31.14 7.21
CA ARG A 124 -12.06 31.45 6.84
C ARG A 124 -11.23 30.20 6.62
N LEU A 125 -11.58 29.10 7.30
CA LEU A 125 -10.84 27.84 7.27
C LEU A 125 -11.80 26.65 7.16
N ILE A 126 -11.50 25.73 6.25
CA ILE A 126 -12.07 24.40 6.24
C ILE A 126 -10.96 23.40 6.60
N VAL A 127 -11.24 22.57 7.60
CA VAL A 127 -10.39 21.45 7.98
C VAL A 127 -11.00 20.17 7.45
N VAL A 128 -10.23 19.40 6.69
CA VAL A 128 -10.63 18.11 6.16
C VAL A 128 -9.76 17.03 6.80
N ASP A 129 -10.33 16.30 7.75
CA ASP A 129 -9.68 15.13 8.37
C ASP A 129 -9.88 13.89 7.50
N GLU A 130 -9.04 12.86 7.71
CA GLU A 130 -8.99 11.65 6.86
C GLU A 130 -8.89 11.97 5.35
N ALA A 131 -8.14 13.02 5.02
CA ALA A 131 -7.94 13.48 3.64
C ALA A 131 -7.25 12.44 2.74
N SER A 132 -6.73 11.35 3.30
CA SER A 132 -6.24 10.18 2.57
C SER A 132 -7.30 9.58 1.64
N MET A 133 -8.60 9.72 1.97
CA MET A 133 -9.72 9.17 1.20
C MET A 133 -10.29 10.16 0.16
N VAL A 134 -9.79 11.40 0.08
CA VAL A 134 -10.32 12.43 -0.82
C VAL A 134 -9.68 12.28 -2.21
N GLY A 135 -10.46 11.74 -3.16
CA GLY A 135 -10.03 11.47 -4.53
C GLY A 135 -10.41 12.53 -5.58
N ASP A 136 -9.70 12.53 -6.72
CA ASP A 136 -10.00 13.35 -7.90
C ASP A 136 -10.42 12.53 -9.14
N ILE A 137 -10.86 11.29 -8.95
CA ILE A 137 -11.46 10.48 -10.02
C ILE A 137 -12.97 10.71 -10.03
N ALA A 138 -13.54 10.83 -11.22
CA ALA A 138 -14.99 10.92 -11.37
C ALA A 138 -15.61 9.60 -10.91
N GLY A 139 -16.51 9.65 -9.94
CA GLY A 139 -17.26 8.47 -9.50
C GLY A 139 -17.90 7.75 -10.69
N ALA A 140 -17.79 6.41 -10.71
CA ALA A 140 -18.45 5.58 -11.71
C ALA A 140 -19.98 5.82 -11.67
N SER A 141 -20.65 5.50 -12.78
CA SER A 141 -22.06 5.80 -13.08
C SER A 141 -23.05 5.36 -11.99
N GLU A 142 -23.18 6.16 -10.95
CA GLU A 142 -24.26 6.07 -9.99
C GLU A 142 -25.42 6.95 -10.47
N LEU A 143 -26.64 6.54 -10.12
CA LEU A 143 -27.84 7.37 -10.29
C LEU A 143 -27.67 8.77 -9.65
N TYR A 144 -26.75 8.93 -8.68
CA TYR A 144 -26.40 10.20 -8.05
C TYR A 144 -25.06 10.73 -8.58
N ARG A 145 -25.06 11.90 -9.22
CA ARG A 145 -23.87 12.67 -9.58
C ARG A 145 -23.74 13.85 -8.63
N PHE A 146 -22.64 13.92 -7.90
CA PHE A 146 -22.32 15.10 -7.08
C PHE A 146 -21.36 16.00 -7.84
N GLY A 147 -21.74 17.26 -8.08
CA GLY A 147 -20.93 18.25 -8.79
C GLY A 147 -20.32 17.72 -10.10
N SER A 148 -19.01 17.93 -10.28
CA SER A 148 -18.29 17.40 -11.43
C SER A 148 -18.16 15.87 -11.41
N GLY A 149 -18.32 15.25 -10.24
CA GLY A 149 -18.09 13.84 -9.95
C GLY A 149 -16.75 13.58 -9.26
N ARG A 150 -15.91 14.62 -9.11
CA ARG A 150 -14.57 14.56 -8.54
C ARG A 150 -14.53 15.33 -7.23
N LEU A 151 -14.53 14.61 -6.12
CA LEU A 151 -14.70 15.21 -4.79
C LEU A 151 -13.63 16.27 -4.46
N LEU A 152 -12.36 16.02 -4.78
CA LEU A 152 -11.29 17.00 -4.57
C LEU A 152 -11.51 18.26 -5.40
N TYR A 153 -11.73 18.12 -6.72
CA TYR A 153 -12.00 19.26 -7.59
C TYR A 153 -13.22 20.06 -7.13
N ASP A 154 -14.29 19.39 -6.73
CA ASP A 154 -15.53 20.03 -6.29
C ASP A 154 -15.32 20.80 -4.97
N LEU A 155 -14.51 20.28 -4.05
CA LEU A 155 -14.09 20.99 -2.83
C LEU A 155 -13.24 22.24 -3.14
N LEU A 156 -12.33 22.15 -4.11
CA LEU A 156 -11.51 23.30 -4.55
C LEU A 156 -12.37 24.37 -5.25
N CYS A 157 -13.41 23.95 -5.97
CA CYS A 157 -14.42 24.86 -6.53
C CYS A 157 -15.25 25.54 -5.44
N TYR A 158 -15.73 24.77 -4.46
CA TYR A 158 -16.49 25.28 -3.32
C TYR A 158 -15.70 26.35 -2.55
N THR A 159 -14.40 26.11 -2.31
CA THR A 159 -13.50 27.06 -1.65
C THR A 159 -13.05 28.24 -2.52
N ARG A 160 -13.46 28.28 -3.79
CA ARG A 160 -13.07 29.28 -4.80
C ARG A 160 -11.56 29.33 -5.07
N LEU A 161 -10.87 28.22 -4.79
CA LEU A 161 -9.45 28.05 -5.14
C LEU A 161 -9.29 27.68 -6.62
N VAL A 162 -10.30 27.04 -7.22
CA VAL A 162 -10.33 26.65 -8.63
C VAL A 162 -11.69 27.02 -9.25
N PRO A 163 -11.77 27.94 -10.24
CA PRO A 163 -10.70 28.84 -10.68
C PRO A 163 -10.37 29.87 -9.59
N ARG A 164 -9.10 30.27 -9.50
CA ARG A 164 -8.64 31.25 -8.52
C ARG A 164 -9.28 32.62 -8.82
N ARG A 165 -10.07 33.16 -7.88
CA ARG A 165 -10.67 34.50 -7.95
C ARG A 165 -10.02 35.44 -6.93
N GLN A 166 -10.02 36.75 -7.19
CA GLN A 166 -9.50 37.78 -6.28
C GLN A 166 -10.44 37.92 -5.07
N ASP A 167 -9.94 37.50 -3.90
CA ASP A 167 -10.39 37.66 -2.50
C ASP A 167 -11.86 37.46 -2.04
N PRO A 168 -12.09 36.97 -0.80
CA PRO A 168 -11.22 36.08 -0.03
C PRO A 168 -11.58 34.61 -0.33
N ALA A 169 -10.59 33.82 -0.73
CA ALA A 169 -10.76 32.38 -0.84
C ALA A 169 -10.64 31.72 0.53
N ILE A 170 -11.49 30.72 0.79
CA ILE A 170 -11.45 29.94 2.02
C ILE A 170 -10.14 29.16 2.05
N ARG A 171 -9.41 29.20 3.17
CA ARG A 171 -8.21 28.38 3.31
C ARG A 171 -8.55 26.94 3.61
N LEU A 172 -7.70 26.03 3.13
CA LEU A 172 -7.95 24.60 3.24
C LEU A 172 -6.82 23.91 4.00
N LEU A 173 -7.16 23.26 5.11
CA LEU A 173 -6.24 22.42 5.88
C LEU A 173 -6.63 20.96 5.66
N PHE A 174 -5.80 20.23 4.91
CA PHE A 174 -5.91 18.78 4.79
C PHE A 174 -5.14 18.10 5.93
N VAL A 175 -5.81 17.18 6.62
CA VAL A 175 -5.23 16.36 7.68
C VAL A 175 -5.43 14.90 7.33
N GLY A 176 -4.38 14.09 7.44
CA GLY A 176 -4.49 12.67 7.16
C GLY A 176 -3.19 11.90 7.27
N ASP A 177 -3.25 10.64 6.82
CA ASP A 177 -2.14 9.72 6.88
C ASP A 177 -1.84 9.15 5.48
N PRO A 178 -0.69 9.50 4.86
CA PRO A 178 -0.33 9.05 3.54
C PRO A 178 0.07 7.57 3.47
N ALA A 179 0.20 6.86 4.61
CA ALA A 179 0.44 5.42 4.65
C ALA A 179 -0.87 4.59 4.63
N GLN A 180 -2.01 5.22 4.94
CA GLN A 180 -3.31 4.56 4.81
C GLN A 180 -3.68 4.28 3.35
N LEU A 181 -4.75 3.51 3.14
CA LEU A 181 -5.32 3.26 1.83
C LEU A 181 -5.69 4.58 1.13
N PRO A 182 -5.27 4.77 -0.14
CA PRO A 182 -5.69 5.89 -0.96
C PRO A 182 -7.18 5.80 -1.33
N PRO A 183 -7.75 6.83 -1.97
CA PRO A 183 -9.12 6.76 -2.46
C PRO A 183 -9.29 5.58 -3.42
N VAL A 184 -10.44 4.91 -3.39
CA VAL A 184 -10.72 3.74 -4.22
C VAL A 184 -10.47 4.07 -5.70
N GLY A 185 -9.74 3.19 -6.40
CA GLY A 185 -9.34 3.37 -7.80
C GLY A 185 -8.09 4.23 -8.01
N GLN A 186 -7.38 4.64 -6.94
CA GLN A 186 -6.15 5.43 -7.03
C GLN A 186 -5.01 4.75 -6.26
N SER A 187 -3.77 5.01 -6.69
CA SER A 187 -2.56 4.44 -6.06
C SER A 187 -1.93 5.35 -5.00
N PHE A 188 -2.43 6.58 -4.85
CA PHE A 188 -1.98 7.57 -3.88
C PHE A 188 -3.15 8.51 -3.51
N SER A 189 -3.00 9.30 -2.44
CA SER A 189 -4.00 10.28 -2.00
C SER A 189 -3.73 11.66 -2.62
N PRO A 190 -4.55 12.15 -3.56
CA PRO A 190 -4.33 13.43 -4.22
C PRO A 190 -4.36 14.63 -3.28
N ALA A 191 -5.29 14.64 -2.32
CA ALA A 191 -5.44 15.72 -1.36
C ALA A 191 -4.24 15.86 -0.40
N LEU A 192 -3.48 14.78 -0.18
CA LEU A 192 -2.27 14.77 0.64
C LEU A 192 -0.98 14.91 -0.19
N SER A 193 -1.09 15.22 -1.49
CA SER A 193 0.06 15.30 -2.42
C SER A 193 0.28 16.74 -2.91
N PRO A 194 1.27 17.48 -2.35
CA PRO A 194 1.62 18.82 -2.83
C PRO A 194 1.95 18.84 -4.32
N ARG A 195 2.68 17.81 -4.79
CA ARG A 195 3.03 17.65 -6.21
C ARG A 195 1.80 17.50 -7.11
N TYR A 196 0.76 16.81 -6.63
CA TYR A 196 -0.49 16.66 -7.40
C TYR A 196 -1.25 17.98 -7.47
N LEU A 197 -1.45 18.66 -6.33
CA LEU A 197 -2.16 19.95 -6.27
C LEU A 197 -1.51 21.00 -7.18
N ARG A 198 -0.18 21.10 -7.14
CA ARG A 198 0.58 22.02 -8.00
C ARG A 198 0.44 21.67 -9.48
N ARG A 199 0.63 20.41 -9.86
CA ARG A 199 0.60 20.00 -11.28
C ARG A 199 -0.80 20.02 -11.89
N ARG A 200 -1.82 19.64 -11.13
CA ARG A 200 -3.19 19.48 -11.62
C ARG A 200 -4.00 20.76 -11.53
N PHE A 201 -3.79 21.56 -10.48
CA PHE A 201 -4.62 22.72 -10.16
C PHE A 201 -3.83 24.03 -10.02
N ALA A 202 -2.51 24.04 -10.22
CA ALA A 202 -1.64 25.19 -9.99
C ALA A 202 -1.77 25.76 -8.55
N LEU A 203 -2.02 24.89 -7.57
CA LEU A 203 -2.11 25.26 -6.16
C LEU A 203 -0.86 24.81 -5.42
N GLU A 204 -0.15 25.78 -4.83
CA GLU A 204 0.90 25.49 -3.86
C GLU A 204 0.30 25.05 -2.52
N ALA A 205 1.05 24.24 -1.77
CA ALA A 205 0.66 23.78 -0.44
C ALA A 205 1.85 23.79 0.52
N GLN A 206 1.65 24.36 1.71
CA GLN A 206 2.61 24.19 2.81
C GLN A 206 2.37 22.85 3.50
N THR A 207 3.42 22.23 4.03
CA THR A 207 3.32 20.92 4.69
C THR A 207 3.93 20.93 6.09
N ALA A 208 3.33 20.16 6.98
CA ALA A 208 3.94 19.74 8.24
C ALA A 208 3.72 18.23 8.43
N HIS A 209 4.71 17.57 9.01
CA HIS A 209 4.70 16.12 9.20
C HIS A 209 4.93 15.81 10.68
N LEU A 210 3.98 15.14 11.32
CA LEU A 210 4.13 14.60 12.66
C LEU A 210 4.75 13.19 12.56
N ARG A 211 5.94 13.03 13.12
CA ARG A 211 6.73 11.79 13.10
C ARG A 211 6.58 11.00 14.38
N THR A 212 6.48 11.68 15.52
CA THR A 212 6.51 11.03 16.81
C THR A 212 5.11 10.57 17.23
N VAL A 213 5.00 9.29 17.55
CA VAL A 213 3.76 8.65 17.99
C VAL A 213 3.63 8.85 19.50
N TYR A 214 2.56 9.53 19.93
CA TYR A 214 2.27 9.86 21.32
C TYR A 214 0.86 9.35 21.69
N ARG A 215 0.64 8.03 21.60
CA ARG A 215 -0.49 7.39 22.28
C ARG A 215 -0.10 7.12 23.73
N GLN A 216 -1.06 6.86 24.62
CA GLN A 216 -0.84 6.73 26.07
C GLN A 216 0.14 5.61 26.51
N GLN A 217 0.70 4.83 25.57
CA GLN A 217 1.80 3.90 25.80
C GLN A 217 2.77 3.96 24.61
N ALA A 218 3.88 4.70 24.76
CA ALA A 218 5.03 4.49 23.89
C ALA A 218 5.49 3.03 24.05
N GLY A 219 5.72 2.32 22.95
CA GLY A 219 6.06 0.89 22.95
C GLY A 219 4.88 -0.08 22.94
N HIS A 220 3.67 0.35 22.57
CA HIS A 220 2.58 -0.60 22.33
C HIS A 220 2.86 -1.45 21.07
N PRO A 221 2.81 -2.80 21.14
CA PRO A 221 3.22 -3.68 20.03
C PRO A 221 2.51 -3.40 18.69
N ILE A 222 1.24 -3.00 18.72
CA ILE A 222 0.46 -2.66 17.51
C ILE A 222 1.05 -1.44 16.80
N LEU A 223 1.54 -0.45 17.55
CA LEU A 223 2.13 0.77 16.98
C LEU A 223 3.51 0.50 16.39
N ASP A 224 4.27 -0.42 16.96
CA ASP A 224 5.57 -0.84 16.41
C ASP A 224 5.39 -1.50 15.05
N ILE A 225 4.39 -2.38 14.91
CA ILE A 225 4.02 -2.98 13.62
C ILE A 225 3.56 -1.92 12.62
N ALA A 226 2.68 -1.00 13.04
CA ALA A 226 2.24 0.09 12.17
C ALA A 226 3.42 0.95 11.71
N THR A 227 4.38 1.22 12.60
CA THR A 227 5.60 1.98 12.30
C THR A 227 6.47 1.23 11.29
N GLN A 228 6.70 -0.07 11.48
CA GLN A 228 7.46 -0.90 10.53
C GLN A 228 6.80 -0.92 9.14
N LEU A 229 5.47 -1.10 9.07
CA LEU A 229 4.73 -1.10 7.80
C LEU A 229 4.80 0.26 7.09
N ARG A 230 4.71 1.36 7.84
CA ARG A 230 4.88 2.71 7.31
C ARG A 230 6.30 2.93 6.79
N ASP A 231 7.31 2.55 7.56
CA ASP A 231 8.71 2.79 7.18
C ASP A 231 9.07 1.97 5.93
N ALA A 232 8.53 0.76 5.80
CA ALA A 232 8.57 -0.05 4.59
C ALA A 232 7.91 0.66 3.38
N LEU A 233 6.75 1.30 3.57
CA LEU A 233 6.07 2.09 2.53
C LEU A 233 6.88 3.31 2.09
N VAL A 234 7.48 4.03 3.04
CA VAL A 234 8.32 5.22 2.76
C VAL A 234 9.60 4.80 2.02
N ALA A 235 10.27 3.74 2.49
CA ALA A 235 11.46 3.19 1.86
C ALA A 235 11.17 2.45 0.54
N ARG A 236 9.90 2.22 0.21
CA ARG A 236 9.45 1.39 -0.93
C ARG A 236 10.06 -0.01 -0.93
N ARG A 237 10.18 -0.60 0.26
CA ARG A 237 10.82 -1.89 0.49
C ARG A 237 9.79 -2.86 1.10
N PHE A 238 9.38 -3.87 0.34
CA PHE A 238 8.28 -4.79 0.68
C PHE A 238 8.75 -6.23 0.88
N ASN A 239 10.01 -6.40 1.25
CA ASN A 239 10.66 -7.70 1.35
C ASN A 239 10.50 -8.36 2.72
N THR A 240 10.02 -7.64 3.74
CA THR A 240 9.83 -8.16 5.10
C THR A 240 8.46 -7.81 5.64
N PHE A 241 7.78 -8.80 6.21
CA PHE A 241 6.50 -8.67 6.90
C PHE A 241 6.38 -9.72 8.01
N GLN A 242 6.09 -9.25 9.21
CA GLN A 242 5.81 -10.10 10.36
C GLN A 242 4.87 -9.39 11.34
N ILE A 243 4.02 -10.17 12.00
CA ILE A 243 3.19 -9.72 13.12
C ILE A 243 3.50 -10.67 14.28
N PRO A 244 4.48 -10.34 15.14
CA PRO A 244 4.82 -11.19 16.27
C PRO A 244 3.66 -11.23 17.27
N ALA A 245 3.40 -12.41 17.82
CA ALA A 245 2.45 -12.55 18.91
C ALA A 245 2.98 -11.80 20.15
N HIS A 246 2.10 -11.04 20.80
CA HIS A 246 2.43 -10.31 22.01
C HIS A 246 1.19 -10.25 22.92
N PRO A 247 0.79 -11.37 23.56
CA PRO A 247 -0.40 -11.41 24.39
C PRO A 247 -0.32 -10.44 25.59
N PRO A 248 -1.44 -9.81 25.99
CA PRO A 248 -2.78 -9.94 25.41
C PRO A 248 -3.00 -9.08 24.15
N SER A 249 -2.14 -8.09 23.88
CA SER A 249 -2.32 -7.08 22.83
C SER A 249 -2.34 -7.62 21.40
N ILE A 250 -1.53 -8.63 21.08
CA ILE A 250 -1.48 -9.25 19.75
C ILE A 250 -1.60 -10.76 19.87
N ARG A 251 -2.62 -11.34 19.22
CA ARG A 251 -2.87 -12.78 19.24
C ARG A 251 -3.04 -13.31 17.81
N SER A 252 -2.41 -14.44 17.52
CA SER A 252 -2.72 -15.22 16.31
C SER A 252 -3.76 -16.26 16.69
N ILE A 253 -4.88 -16.30 15.96
CA ILE A 253 -6.01 -17.20 16.23
C ILE A 253 -6.52 -17.84 14.94
N SER A 254 -7.30 -18.91 15.09
CA SER A 254 -8.01 -19.55 13.99
C SER A 254 -9.24 -18.73 13.56
N LEU A 255 -9.75 -19.00 12.35
CA LEU A 255 -10.98 -18.37 11.87
C LEU A 255 -12.20 -18.72 12.75
N ALA A 256 -12.29 -19.95 13.25
CA ALA A 256 -13.39 -20.36 14.12
C ALA A 256 -13.41 -19.56 15.44
N GLU A 257 -12.26 -19.43 16.09
CA GLU A 257 -12.10 -18.62 17.31
C GLU A 257 -12.41 -17.13 17.05
N ALA A 258 -12.00 -16.61 15.88
CA ALA A 258 -12.29 -15.24 15.48
C ALA A 258 -13.80 -14.97 15.38
N LEU A 259 -14.55 -15.87 14.73
CA LEU A 259 -16.00 -15.73 14.55
C LEU A 259 -16.74 -15.80 15.89
N GLU A 260 -16.37 -16.76 16.74
CA GLU A 260 -16.96 -16.94 18.07
C GLU A 260 -16.70 -15.72 18.96
N ALA A 261 -15.48 -15.23 18.99
CA ALA A 261 -15.12 -14.10 19.83
C ALA A 261 -15.76 -12.79 19.38
N VAL A 262 -15.89 -12.55 18.08
CA VAL A 262 -16.61 -11.37 17.57
C VAL A 262 -18.07 -11.42 17.99
N ALA A 263 -18.72 -12.59 17.89
CA ALA A 263 -20.09 -12.78 18.34
C ALA A 263 -20.23 -12.58 19.86
N GLN A 264 -19.28 -13.09 20.66
CA GLN A 264 -19.27 -12.93 22.11
C GLN A 264 -19.07 -11.47 22.52
N SER A 265 -18.06 -10.78 21.98
CA SER A 265 -17.81 -9.36 22.20
C SER A 265 -19.01 -8.51 21.82
N TYR A 266 -19.70 -8.84 20.71
CA TYR A 266 -20.91 -8.14 20.32
C TYR A 266 -22.03 -8.28 21.36
N ARG A 267 -22.26 -9.49 21.91
CA ARG A 267 -23.24 -9.71 23.00
C ARG A 267 -22.89 -8.94 24.26
N GLN A 268 -21.59 -8.83 24.56
CA GLN A 268 -21.07 -8.08 25.70
C GLN A 268 -21.03 -6.56 25.47
N GLN A 269 -21.44 -6.08 24.29
CA GLN A 269 -21.38 -4.67 23.88
C GLN A 269 -19.96 -4.11 23.87
N GLU A 270 -18.95 -4.96 23.68
CA GLU A 270 -17.57 -4.55 23.45
C GLU A 270 -17.40 -4.03 22.02
N THR A 271 -16.56 -3.02 21.83
CA THR A 271 -16.26 -2.50 20.49
C THR A 271 -15.29 -3.43 19.77
N VAL A 272 -15.83 -4.25 18.87
CA VAL A 272 -15.07 -5.21 18.05
C VAL A 272 -15.38 -5.04 16.56
N VAL A 273 -14.40 -5.31 15.71
CA VAL A 273 -14.63 -5.46 14.26
C VAL A 273 -13.83 -6.61 13.69
N LEU A 274 -14.43 -7.34 12.75
CA LEU A 274 -13.71 -8.26 11.89
C LEU A 274 -13.42 -7.60 10.53
N LEU A 275 -12.16 -7.57 10.13
CA LEU A 275 -11.66 -6.91 8.93
C LEU A 275 -11.17 -7.91 7.89
N CYS A 276 -11.57 -7.71 6.64
CA CYS A 276 -11.16 -8.53 5.50
C CYS A 276 -10.88 -7.70 4.24
N ARG A 277 -10.45 -8.35 3.15
CA ARG A 277 -10.07 -7.67 1.91
C ARG A 277 -11.26 -7.34 1.01
N THR A 278 -12.17 -8.30 0.79
CA THR A 278 -13.19 -8.21 -0.27
C THR A 278 -14.62 -8.16 0.28
N ASN A 279 -15.55 -7.56 -0.46
CA ASN A 279 -16.97 -7.52 -0.06
C ASN A 279 -17.60 -8.92 -0.01
N ALA A 280 -17.19 -9.82 -0.94
CA ALA A 280 -17.68 -11.20 -0.97
C ALA A 280 -17.27 -11.97 0.30
N LEU A 281 -16.02 -11.81 0.75
CA LEU A 281 -15.55 -12.40 2.00
C LEU A 281 -16.25 -11.75 3.20
N ALA A 282 -16.41 -10.43 3.22
CA ALA A 282 -17.17 -9.74 4.27
C ALA A 282 -18.59 -10.30 4.39
N HIS A 283 -19.28 -10.54 3.28
CA HIS A 283 -20.62 -11.12 3.27
C HIS A 283 -20.65 -12.52 3.89
N LYS A 284 -19.73 -13.42 3.51
CA LYS A 284 -19.60 -14.76 4.10
C LYS A 284 -19.34 -14.72 5.61
N LEU A 285 -18.43 -13.84 6.04
CA LEU A 285 -18.08 -13.68 7.46
C LEU A 285 -19.23 -13.11 8.28
N ASN A 286 -19.98 -12.15 7.71
CA ASN A 286 -21.19 -11.65 8.36
C ASN A 286 -22.25 -12.75 8.54
N ALA A 287 -22.47 -13.60 7.54
CA ALA A 287 -23.38 -14.73 7.66
C ALA A 287 -22.94 -15.68 8.79
N ALA A 288 -21.65 -16.05 8.82
CA ALA A 288 -21.10 -16.92 9.86
C ALA A 288 -21.20 -16.31 11.28
N ILE A 289 -20.83 -15.03 11.47
CA ILE A 289 -20.99 -14.35 12.76
C ILE A 289 -22.46 -14.34 13.19
N ARG A 290 -23.36 -14.09 12.23
CA ARG A 290 -24.80 -14.05 12.48
C ARG A 290 -25.35 -15.43 12.88
N GLN A 291 -24.80 -16.51 12.30
CA GLN A 291 -25.06 -17.88 12.73
C GLN A 291 -24.69 -18.09 14.21
N HIS A 292 -23.49 -17.66 14.62
CA HIS A 292 -23.05 -17.74 16.01
C HIS A 292 -23.90 -16.91 16.96
N LEU A 293 -24.41 -15.75 16.50
CA LEU A 293 -25.26 -14.86 17.30
C LEU A 293 -26.67 -15.43 17.51
N TRP A 294 -27.30 -15.94 16.47
CA TRP A 294 -28.73 -16.24 16.44
C TRP A 294 -29.08 -17.72 16.22
N GLY A 295 -28.08 -18.59 16.03
CA GLY A 295 -28.23 -20.05 15.97
C GLY A 295 -28.69 -20.63 14.63
N ARG A 296 -28.94 -19.82 13.59
CA ARG A 296 -29.28 -20.26 12.22
C ARG A 296 -28.81 -19.27 11.17
N ASP A 297 -28.43 -19.77 9.99
CA ASP A 297 -28.24 -18.96 8.80
C ASP A 297 -29.59 -18.49 8.23
N HIS A 298 -29.59 -17.33 7.57
CA HIS A 298 -30.76 -16.77 6.85
C HIS A 298 -31.99 -16.41 7.68
N LEU A 299 -31.81 -16.13 8.98
CA LEU A 299 -32.91 -15.53 9.75
C LEU A 299 -33.34 -14.19 9.14
N PRO A 300 -34.64 -13.82 9.17
CA PRO A 300 -35.05 -12.46 8.87
C PRO A 300 -34.30 -11.46 9.74
N LEU A 301 -34.24 -10.19 9.34
CA LEU A 301 -33.60 -9.14 10.12
C LEU A 301 -34.07 -9.17 11.59
N GLN A 302 -33.14 -9.13 12.54
CA GLN A 302 -33.41 -9.19 13.98
C GLN A 302 -33.24 -7.82 14.63
N VAL A 303 -33.98 -7.58 15.72
CA VAL A 303 -33.69 -6.46 16.61
C VAL A 303 -32.30 -6.69 17.22
N GLY A 304 -31.46 -5.66 17.16
CA GLY A 304 -30.06 -5.76 17.54
C GLY A 304 -29.13 -6.19 16.42
N ASP A 305 -29.59 -6.44 15.18
CA ASP A 305 -28.66 -6.64 14.06
C ASP A 305 -27.82 -5.37 13.79
N LEU A 306 -26.55 -5.56 13.43
CA LEU A 306 -25.66 -4.48 13.01
C LEU A 306 -25.68 -4.36 11.48
N LEU A 307 -26.00 -3.18 10.98
CA LEU A 307 -26.12 -2.85 9.56
C LEU A 307 -25.09 -1.82 9.13
N LEU A 308 -24.60 -1.97 7.91
CA LEU A 308 -23.70 -1.05 7.22
C LEU A 308 -24.42 -0.43 6.03
N VAL A 309 -24.49 0.89 6.00
CA VAL A 309 -25.04 1.66 4.88
C VAL A 309 -24.08 1.56 3.69
N ASN A 310 -24.55 1.05 2.56
CA ASN A 310 -23.70 0.81 1.36
C ASN A 310 -23.77 1.94 0.33
N ARG A 311 -24.73 2.85 0.47
CA ARG A 311 -24.94 3.95 -0.47
C ARG A 311 -25.41 5.18 0.29
N ASN A 312 -25.03 6.36 -0.20
CA ASN A 312 -25.53 7.61 0.33
C ASN A 312 -27.07 7.63 0.20
N ALA A 313 -27.74 7.90 1.32
CA ALA A 313 -29.19 8.05 1.41
C ALA A 313 -29.48 9.41 2.06
N PRO A 314 -29.41 10.50 1.28
CA PRO A 314 -29.56 11.86 1.80
C PRO A 314 -30.90 12.11 2.49
N SER A 315 -31.97 11.41 2.05
CA SER A 315 -33.30 11.45 2.68
C SER A 315 -33.28 11.08 4.17
N TYR A 316 -32.38 10.17 4.56
CA TYR A 316 -32.21 9.73 5.95
C TYR A 316 -31.00 10.40 6.63
N ASN A 317 -30.28 11.28 5.93
CA ASN A 317 -28.99 11.83 6.37
C ASN A 317 -27.97 10.73 6.74
N LEU A 318 -28.01 9.60 6.00
CA LEU A 318 -27.09 8.48 6.15
C LEU A 318 -26.14 8.42 4.95
N PHE A 319 -24.87 8.13 5.20
CA PHE A 319 -23.84 8.07 4.17
C PHE A 319 -23.23 6.68 4.08
N ASN A 320 -22.65 6.37 2.92
CA ASN A 320 -21.93 5.12 2.71
C ASN A 320 -20.85 4.92 3.78
N GLY A 321 -20.86 3.77 4.44
CA GLY A 321 -19.95 3.42 5.54
C GLY A 321 -20.53 3.62 6.94
N ASP A 322 -21.72 4.22 7.10
CA ASP A 322 -22.33 4.37 8.41
C ASP A 322 -22.78 3.02 9.00
N LEU A 323 -22.35 2.74 10.24
CA LEU A 323 -22.76 1.58 11.04
C LEU A 323 -23.97 1.92 11.91
N MET A 324 -25.03 1.15 11.74
CA MET A 324 -26.34 1.37 12.32
C MET A 324 -26.81 0.12 13.03
N ARG A 325 -27.26 0.24 14.27
CA ARG A 325 -27.89 -0.85 15.00
C ARG A 325 -29.40 -0.79 14.84
N VAL A 326 -30.00 -1.94 14.59
CA VAL A 326 -31.46 -2.09 14.49
C VAL A 326 -32.05 -2.09 15.89
N VAL A 327 -33.02 -1.21 16.17
CA VAL A 327 -33.72 -1.18 17.46
C VAL A 327 -35.18 -1.60 17.34
N GLU A 328 -35.79 -1.44 16.17
CA GLU A 328 -37.14 -1.93 15.89
C GLU A 328 -37.20 -2.48 14.46
N VAL A 329 -37.99 -3.54 14.29
CA VAL A 329 -38.18 -4.25 13.03
C VAL A 329 -39.66 -4.54 12.86
N ALA A 330 -40.25 -4.11 11.74
CA ALA A 330 -41.62 -4.48 11.41
C ALA A 330 -41.75 -6.01 11.27
N SER A 331 -42.81 -6.59 11.80
CA SER A 331 -43.01 -8.05 11.80
C SER A 331 -43.23 -8.64 10.40
N ARG A 332 -43.82 -7.85 9.48
CA ARG A 332 -44.16 -8.27 8.12
C ARG A 332 -43.17 -7.72 7.10
N VAL A 333 -42.68 -8.58 6.20
CA VAL A 333 -41.99 -8.17 4.97
C VAL A 333 -43.03 -7.76 3.93
N GLU A 334 -42.84 -6.60 3.33
CA GLU A 334 -43.58 -6.19 2.14
C GLU A 334 -42.93 -6.82 0.91
N HIS A 335 -43.62 -7.77 0.29
CA HIS A 335 -43.17 -8.44 -0.94
C HIS A 335 -43.91 -7.89 -2.14
N ARG A 336 -43.15 -7.51 -3.18
CA ARG A 336 -43.67 -6.98 -4.45
C ARG A 336 -43.03 -7.73 -5.61
N ARG A 337 -43.85 -8.47 -6.37
CA ARG A 337 -43.40 -9.21 -7.55
C ARG A 337 -43.63 -8.39 -8.82
N ILE A 338 -42.55 -8.01 -9.48
CA ILE A 338 -42.58 -7.09 -10.62
C ILE A 338 -42.36 -7.85 -11.93
N GLY A 339 -43.40 -7.90 -12.77
CA GLY A 339 -43.33 -8.44 -14.13
C GLY A 339 -42.57 -7.51 -15.08
N ARG A 340 -41.74 -8.08 -15.95
CA ARG A 340 -40.91 -7.33 -16.92
C ARG A 340 -41.09 -7.91 -18.31
N ARG A 341 -41.27 -7.06 -19.32
CA ARG A 341 -41.56 -7.50 -20.70
C ARG A 341 -40.35 -8.25 -21.28
N GLY A 342 -40.53 -9.52 -21.63
CA GLY A 342 -39.46 -10.37 -22.19
C GLY A 342 -38.33 -10.72 -21.22
N ARG A 343 -38.51 -10.51 -19.91
CA ARG A 343 -37.53 -10.85 -18.86
C ARG A 343 -38.22 -11.53 -17.67
N PRO A 344 -37.50 -12.34 -16.87
CA PRO A 344 -38.04 -12.89 -15.64
C PRO A 344 -38.53 -11.80 -14.69
N ALA A 345 -39.62 -12.10 -13.97
CA ALA A 345 -40.11 -11.24 -12.90
C ALA A 345 -39.05 -11.11 -11.79
N VAL A 346 -39.05 -9.96 -11.11
CA VAL A 346 -38.14 -9.67 -10.00
C VAL A 346 -38.95 -9.47 -8.74
N ASP A 347 -38.55 -10.14 -7.67
CA ASP A 347 -39.16 -10.01 -6.35
C ASP A 347 -38.41 -8.94 -5.55
N LEU A 348 -39.14 -7.94 -5.06
CA LEU A 348 -38.64 -6.89 -4.18
C LEU A 348 -39.17 -7.12 -2.76
N TYR A 349 -38.29 -7.01 -1.77
CA TYR A 349 -38.59 -7.22 -0.35
C TYR A 349 -38.24 -5.95 0.41
N PHE A 350 -39.25 -5.33 1.03
CA PHE A 350 -39.07 -4.14 1.84
C PHE A 350 -39.45 -4.40 3.29
N ARG A 351 -38.78 -3.70 4.19
CA ARG A 351 -39.14 -3.70 5.60
C ARG A 351 -38.93 -2.34 6.24
N ASP A 352 -39.88 -1.94 7.08
CA ASP A 352 -39.71 -0.77 7.94
C ASP A 352 -38.90 -1.13 9.19
N VAL A 353 -37.91 -0.31 9.48
CA VAL A 353 -37.00 -0.47 10.61
C VAL A 353 -36.72 0.87 11.26
N VAL A 354 -36.35 0.83 12.54
CA VAL A 354 -35.79 1.98 13.24
C VAL A 354 -34.33 1.70 13.55
N LEU A 355 -33.47 2.61 13.11
CA LEU A 355 -32.02 2.50 13.26
C LEU A 355 -31.50 3.55 14.24
N VAL A 356 -30.45 3.20 14.97
CA VAL A 356 -29.62 4.13 15.75
C VAL A 356 -28.16 3.97 15.36
N PRO A 357 -27.34 5.03 15.36
CA PRO A 357 -25.91 4.87 15.12
C PRO A 357 -25.29 3.91 16.15
N HIS A 358 -24.41 3.00 15.70
CA HIS A 358 -23.83 1.97 16.58
C HIS A 358 -23.03 2.56 17.75
N ASP A 359 -22.24 3.59 17.48
CA ASP A 359 -21.36 4.25 18.45
C ASP A 359 -22.08 5.31 19.32
N ALA A 360 -23.40 5.46 19.18
CA ALA A 360 -24.17 6.49 19.88
C ALA A 360 -25.06 5.90 20.97
N ASN A 361 -25.30 6.70 22.01
CA ASN A 361 -26.17 6.30 23.12
C ASN A 361 -27.56 5.93 22.57
N PRO A 362 -28.23 4.85 23.02
CA PRO A 362 -29.51 4.39 22.45
C PRO A 362 -30.64 5.44 22.50
N SER A 363 -30.49 6.45 23.36
CA SER A 363 -31.38 7.61 23.49
C SER A 363 -31.19 8.68 22.40
N SER A 364 -30.21 8.52 21.51
CA SER A 364 -29.92 9.45 20.42
C SER A 364 -30.66 9.10 19.12
N SER A 365 -30.80 10.11 18.25
CA SER A 365 -31.49 10.14 16.95
C SER A 365 -31.95 8.78 16.41
N ARG A 366 -33.20 8.40 16.72
CA ARG A 366 -33.89 7.26 16.12
C ARG A 366 -34.27 7.60 14.70
N ILE A 367 -33.81 6.81 13.74
CA ILE A 367 -34.01 7.05 12.31
C ILE A 367 -34.97 6.00 11.78
N PRO A 368 -36.27 6.32 11.62
CA PRO A 368 -37.20 5.44 10.94
C PRO A 368 -36.87 5.45 9.44
N CYS A 369 -36.72 4.26 8.85
CA CYS A 369 -36.45 4.13 7.44
C CYS A 369 -36.99 2.82 6.87
N LYS A 370 -37.26 2.82 5.56
CA LYS A 370 -37.56 1.60 4.81
C LYS A 370 -36.27 1.05 4.22
N ILE A 371 -35.99 -0.24 4.42
CA ILE A 371 -34.83 -0.93 3.83
C ILE A 371 -35.26 -1.83 2.67
N LEU A 372 -34.34 -2.06 1.74
CA LEU A 372 -34.48 -3.06 0.67
C LEU A 372 -33.73 -4.34 1.08
N GLU A 373 -34.45 -5.37 1.51
CA GLU A 373 -33.86 -6.62 2.05
C GLU A 373 -33.10 -7.42 0.98
N ASN A 374 -33.42 -7.26 -0.31
CA ASN A 374 -32.69 -7.87 -1.42
C ASN A 374 -31.17 -7.65 -1.34
N LEU A 375 -30.74 -6.55 -0.72
CA LEU A 375 -29.33 -6.18 -0.63
C LEU A 375 -28.63 -6.70 0.63
N LEU A 376 -29.37 -7.15 1.65
CA LEU A 376 -28.79 -7.67 2.90
C LEU A 376 -27.89 -8.88 2.64
N GLU A 377 -28.34 -9.78 1.76
CA GLU A 377 -27.64 -11.00 1.40
C GLU A 377 -26.97 -10.95 0.02
N SER A 378 -27.01 -9.80 -0.65
CA SER A 378 -26.37 -9.67 -1.96
C SER A 378 -24.83 -9.62 -1.81
N PRO A 379 -24.07 -10.49 -2.51
CA PRO A 379 -22.62 -10.54 -2.41
C PRO A 379 -21.96 -9.24 -2.89
N ASP A 380 -22.44 -8.69 -4.01
CA ASP A 380 -21.98 -7.42 -4.54
C ASP A 380 -22.65 -6.24 -3.85
N GLY A 381 -23.85 -6.47 -3.27
CA GLY A 381 -24.75 -5.52 -2.59
C GLY A 381 -24.78 -4.13 -3.19
N GLN A 382 -24.76 -4.12 -4.52
CA GLN A 382 -25.11 -3.02 -5.40
C GLN A 382 -26.44 -3.41 -6.05
N LEU A 383 -27.24 -2.41 -6.45
CA LEU A 383 -28.44 -2.69 -7.23
C LEU A 383 -28.02 -3.20 -8.62
N SER A 384 -28.49 -4.39 -8.98
CA SER A 384 -28.38 -4.87 -10.35
C SER A 384 -29.26 -4.00 -11.28
N PRO A 385 -28.93 -3.91 -12.58
CA PRO A 385 -29.79 -3.23 -13.55
C PRO A 385 -31.24 -3.73 -13.52
N ASP A 386 -31.41 -5.02 -13.23
CA ASP A 386 -32.69 -5.68 -13.10
C ASP A 386 -33.49 -5.21 -11.88
N LEU A 387 -32.83 -5.04 -10.72
CA LEU A 387 -33.45 -4.46 -9.52
C LEU A 387 -33.82 -3.00 -9.71
N ILE A 388 -32.95 -2.21 -10.36
CA ILE A 388 -33.23 -0.80 -10.68
C ILE A 388 -34.49 -0.71 -11.55
N GLN A 389 -34.55 -1.52 -12.61
CA GLN A 389 -35.71 -1.57 -13.51
C GLN A 389 -36.98 -1.96 -12.75
N ALA A 390 -36.91 -2.97 -11.87
CA ALA A 390 -38.04 -3.40 -11.07
C ALA A 390 -38.56 -2.30 -10.14
N LEU A 391 -37.67 -1.57 -9.46
CA LEU A 391 -38.03 -0.44 -8.59
C LEU A 391 -38.76 0.68 -9.34
N LEU A 392 -38.39 0.92 -10.60
CA LEU A 392 -39.05 1.96 -11.42
C LEU A 392 -40.41 1.52 -11.92
N ILE A 393 -40.54 0.27 -12.35
CA ILE A 393 -41.83 -0.29 -12.77
C ILE A 393 -42.78 -0.26 -11.58
N ASP A 394 -42.29 -0.65 -10.40
CA ASP A 394 -43.03 -0.55 -9.15
C ASP A 394 -43.52 0.88 -8.85
N PHE A 395 -42.62 1.86 -8.96
CA PHE A 395 -42.97 3.27 -8.82
C PHE A 395 -44.04 3.71 -9.83
N GLN A 396 -43.89 3.35 -11.10
CA GLN A 396 -44.86 3.70 -12.14
C GLN A 396 -46.23 3.07 -11.91
N GLN A 397 -46.27 1.83 -11.40
CA GLN A 397 -47.53 1.16 -11.05
C GLN A 397 -48.24 1.82 -9.87
N ARG A 398 -47.49 2.36 -8.89
CA ARG A 398 -48.05 3.10 -7.74
C ARG A 398 -48.47 4.52 -8.08
N HIS A 399 -47.89 5.10 -9.13
CA HIS A 399 -48.16 6.47 -9.57
C HIS A 399 -48.60 6.51 -11.06
N PRO A 400 -49.75 5.90 -11.42
CA PRO A 400 -50.19 5.81 -12.82
C PRO A 400 -50.49 7.16 -13.47
N ASP A 401 -50.84 8.18 -12.67
CA ASP A 401 -51.17 9.52 -13.15
C ASP A 401 -49.92 10.35 -13.48
N LEU A 402 -48.74 9.94 -13.00
CA LEU A 402 -47.49 10.65 -13.24
C LEU A 402 -46.93 10.28 -14.61
N ARG A 403 -47.03 11.22 -15.55
CA ARG A 403 -46.40 11.07 -16.87
C ARG A 403 -44.89 10.93 -16.71
N PRO A 404 -44.27 9.85 -17.22
CA PRO A 404 -42.84 9.64 -17.14
C PRO A 404 -42.06 10.84 -17.69
N ARG A 405 -40.90 11.11 -17.09
CA ARG A 405 -39.98 12.19 -17.51
C ARG A 405 -40.48 13.62 -17.30
N THR A 406 -41.60 13.84 -16.63
CA THR A 406 -42.05 15.17 -16.21
C THR A 406 -41.41 15.63 -14.90
N GLN A 407 -41.38 16.94 -14.62
CA GLN A 407 -40.85 17.46 -13.34
C GLN A 407 -41.57 16.85 -12.12
N ALA A 408 -42.90 16.71 -12.19
CA ALA A 408 -43.70 16.09 -11.13
C ALA A 408 -43.30 14.63 -10.89
N TYR A 409 -43.10 13.84 -11.96
CA TYR A 409 -42.62 12.46 -11.86
C TYR A 409 -41.29 12.37 -11.09
N TRP A 410 -40.34 13.27 -11.37
CA TRP A 410 -39.03 13.24 -10.73
C TRP A 410 -39.05 13.68 -9.27
N LEU A 411 -39.82 14.72 -8.96
CA LEU A 411 -39.98 15.19 -7.59
C LEU A 411 -40.59 14.10 -6.71
N GLU A 412 -41.56 13.34 -7.24
CA GLU A 412 -42.17 12.23 -6.53
C GLU A 412 -41.21 11.04 -6.40
N LEU A 413 -40.49 10.67 -7.48
CA LEU A 413 -39.49 9.60 -7.44
C LEU A 413 -38.39 9.87 -6.40
N LEU A 414 -38.00 11.13 -6.20
CA LEU A 414 -37.00 11.54 -5.19
C LEU A 414 -37.51 11.43 -3.74
N ARG A 415 -38.83 11.45 -3.54
CA ARG A 415 -39.47 11.35 -2.24
C ARG A 415 -40.00 9.95 -1.96
N ASP A 416 -40.07 9.12 -2.99
CA ASP A 416 -40.63 7.78 -2.91
C ASP A 416 -39.86 6.89 -1.92
N PRO A 417 -40.53 6.35 -0.87
CA PRO A 417 -39.86 5.56 0.15
C PRO A 417 -39.37 4.18 -0.34
N TYR A 418 -39.93 3.65 -1.42
CA TYR A 418 -39.53 2.35 -1.99
C TYR A 418 -38.32 2.48 -2.91
N PHE A 419 -38.35 3.43 -3.84
CA PHE A 419 -37.23 3.69 -4.74
C PHE A 419 -35.99 4.21 -3.99
N ASN A 420 -36.19 5.02 -2.95
CA ASN A 420 -35.13 5.52 -2.07
C ASN A 420 -35.00 4.69 -0.78
N ALA A 421 -35.47 3.44 -0.77
CA ALA A 421 -35.24 2.53 0.35
C ALA A 421 -33.75 2.42 0.64
N LEU A 422 -33.40 2.35 1.92
CA LEU A 422 -32.02 2.36 2.38
C LEU A 422 -31.31 1.06 1.97
N HIS A 423 -30.14 1.22 1.34
CA HIS A 423 -29.30 0.10 0.92
C HIS A 423 -28.33 -0.28 2.04
N VAL A 424 -28.56 -1.43 2.65
CA VAL A 424 -27.79 -1.93 3.80
C VAL A 424 -27.25 -3.33 3.55
N ARG A 425 -26.18 -3.68 4.27
CA ARG A 425 -25.69 -5.04 4.47
C ARG A 425 -25.45 -5.26 5.96
N TYR A 426 -25.23 -6.50 6.39
CA TYR A 426 -24.73 -6.76 7.73
C TYR A 426 -23.33 -6.16 7.94
N GLY A 427 -23.08 -5.66 9.15
CA GLY A 427 -21.91 -4.84 9.49
C GLY A 427 -21.00 -5.41 10.57
N TYR A 428 -21.11 -6.70 10.91
CA TYR A 428 -20.24 -7.38 11.88
C TYR A 428 -18.80 -7.56 11.35
N ALA A 429 -18.69 -7.86 10.05
CA ALA A 429 -17.43 -7.90 9.31
C ALA A 429 -17.40 -6.84 8.21
N LEU A 430 -16.27 -6.15 8.05
CA LEU A 430 -16.09 -5.05 7.12
C LEU A 430 -14.86 -5.26 6.25
N THR A 431 -14.87 -4.68 5.06
CA THR A 431 -13.60 -4.51 4.33
C THR A 431 -12.78 -3.41 4.98
N VAL A 432 -11.45 -3.52 4.91
CA VAL A 432 -10.55 -2.49 5.49
C VAL A 432 -10.82 -1.09 4.91
N HIS A 433 -11.21 -1.00 3.63
CA HIS A 433 -11.64 0.26 3.01
C HIS A 433 -12.83 0.89 3.73
N LYS A 434 -13.86 0.09 4.08
CA LYS A 434 -15.04 0.58 4.81
C LYS A 434 -14.77 0.81 6.30
N ALA A 435 -13.65 0.30 6.82
CA ALA A 435 -13.22 0.53 8.19
C ALA A 435 -12.38 1.81 8.38
N GLN A 436 -11.98 2.49 7.29
CA GLN A 436 -11.22 3.75 7.36
C GLN A 436 -11.99 4.83 8.13
N GLY A 437 -11.26 5.59 8.96
CA GLY A 437 -11.83 6.57 9.88
C GLY A 437 -12.55 5.98 11.10
N GLY A 438 -12.56 4.65 11.24
CA GLY A 438 -13.04 3.95 12.43
C GLY A 438 -11.92 3.46 13.34
N GLU A 439 -12.17 3.38 14.64
CA GLU A 439 -11.29 2.72 15.60
C GLU A 439 -12.12 1.84 16.53
N TRP A 440 -11.55 0.73 16.98
CA TRP A 440 -12.21 -0.24 17.87
C TRP A 440 -11.23 -0.71 18.94
N HIS A 441 -11.73 -0.95 20.14
CA HIS A 441 -10.94 -1.57 21.22
C HIS A 441 -10.22 -2.83 20.73
N ARG A 442 -10.97 -3.74 20.07
CA ARG A 442 -10.45 -4.96 19.44
C ARG A 442 -10.68 -4.94 17.93
N ALA A 443 -9.63 -5.19 17.14
CA ALA A 443 -9.78 -5.49 15.71
C ALA A 443 -9.25 -6.88 15.40
N VAL A 444 -10.07 -7.68 14.70
CA VAL A 444 -9.70 -8.99 14.17
C VAL A 444 -9.40 -8.84 12.68
N VAL A 445 -8.20 -9.17 12.23
CA VAL A 445 -7.77 -8.96 10.84
C VAL A 445 -7.48 -10.30 10.17
N LEU A 446 -8.22 -10.58 9.10
CA LEU A 446 -8.04 -11.76 8.25
C LEU A 446 -7.15 -11.42 7.05
N PHE A 447 -5.95 -12.01 7.02
CA PHE A 447 -4.91 -11.75 6.00
C PHE A 447 -4.97 -12.68 4.78
N GLU A 448 -6.00 -13.51 4.68
CA GLU A 448 -6.24 -14.42 3.55
C GLU A 448 -6.69 -13.66 2.28
N ASP A 449 -6.88 -14.39 1.17
CA ASP A 449 -7.35 -13.89 -0.13
C ASP A 449 -6.42 -12.90 -0.87
N TRP A 450 -5.11 -12.93 -0.58
CA TRP A 450 -4.10 -12.19 -1.33
C TRP A 450 -3.36 -13.08 -2.32
N PRO A 451 -3.25 -12.69 -3.62
CA PRO A 451 -2.46 -13.45 -4.58
C PRO A 451 -0.95 -13.32 -4.34
N GLN A 452 -0.53 -12.15 -3.84
CA GLN A 452 0.86 -11.81 -3.52
C GLN A 452 0.87 -10.81 -2.36
N TYR A 453 1.97 -10.77 -1.61
CA TYR A 453 2.10 -9.91 -0.42
C TYR A 453 3.18 -8.83 -0.54
N ARG A 454 4.19 -9.03 -1.41
CA ARG A 454 5.40 -8.19 -1.48
C ARG A 454 5.23 -6.94 -2.35
N HIS A 455 4.22 -6.12 -2.06
CA HIS A 455 3.94 -4.88 -2.80
C HIS A 455 3.24 -3.81 -1.96
N ALA A 456 3.29 -2.56 -2.43
CA ALA A 456 2.80 -1.39 -1.71
C ALA A 456 1.32 -1.48 -1.31
N GLU A 457 0.46 -2.04 -2.17
CA GLU A 457 -0.99 -2.15 -1.88
C GLU A 457 -1.26 -3.03 -0.65
N PHE A 458 -0.59 -4.17 -0.52
CA PHE A 458 -0.72 -5.05 0.64
C PHE A 458 -0.25 -4.35 1.91
N PHE A 459 0.91 -3.68 1.88
CA PHE A 459 1.44 -2.98 3.05
C PHE A 459 0.55 -1.81 3.48
N ARG A 460 -0.04 -1.06 2.55
CA ARG A 460 -1.05 -0.02 2.86
C ARG A 460 -2.31 -0.60 3.46
N TRP A 461 -2.79 -1.71 2.91
CA TRP A 461 -3.95 -2.42 3.43
C TRP A 461 -3.69 -2.93 4.85
N ALA A 462 -2.55 -3.61 5.08
CA ALA A 462 -2.14 -4.13 6.38
C ALA A 462 -1.95 -3.00 7.40
N TYR A 463 -1.27 -1.92 7.03
CA TYR A 463 -1.12 -0.73 7.87
C TYR A 463 -2.48 -0.16 8.27
N THR A 464 -3.38 -0.01 7.30
CA THR A 464 -4.73 0.53 7.55
C THR A 464 -5.54 -0.39 8.47
N ALA A 465 -5.46 -1.72 8.27
CA ALA A 465 -6.15 -2.72 9.08
C ALA A 465 -5.65 -2.76 10.52
N VAL A 466 -4.33 -2.87 10.71
CA VAL A 466 -3.67 -2.93 12.02
C VAL A 466 -3.96 -1.66 12.83
N THR A 467 -3.95 -0.49 12.19
CA THR A 467 -4.23 0.79 12.86
C THR A 467 -5.69 1.00 13.24
N ARG A 468 -6.61 0.06 12.92
CA ARG A 468 -7.99 0.11 13.42
C ARG A 468 -8.11 -0.38 14.87
N ALA A 469 -7.15 -1.19 15.34
CA ALA A 469 -7.10 -1.67 16.72
C ALA A 469 -6.58 -0.59 17.67
N GLN A 470 -7.26 -0.39 18.80
CA GLN A 470 -6.81 0.52 19.85
C GLN A 470 -5.97 -0.20 20.91
N GLU A 471 -6.41 -1.37 21.37
CA GLU A 471 -5.78 -2.13 22.45
C GLU A 471 -5.42 -3.55 22.02
N GLU A 472 -6.35 -4.24 21.35
CA GLU A 472 -6.18 -5.64 20.95
C GLU A 472 -6.24 -5.82 19.43
N LEU A 473 -5.21 -6.47 18.87
CA LEU A 473 -5.15 -6.91 17.48
C LEU A 473 -5.11 -8.43 17.43
N TRP A 474 -6.14 -9.03 16.88
CA TRP A 474 -6.16 -10.47 16.64
C TRP A 474 -5.99 -10.74 15.15
N VAL A 475 -5.10 -11.65 14.79
CA VAL A 475 -4.77 -11.92 13.39
C VAL A 475 -5.10 -13.35 13.02
N VAL A 476 -5.65 -13.53 11.83
CA VAL A 476 -5.94 -14.83 11.23
C VAL A 476 -5.18 -14.92 9.92
N GLY A 477 -4.35 -15.95 9.78
CA GLY A 477 -3.62 -16.23 8.53
C GLY A 477 -2.61 -15.15 8.14
N ALA A 478 -2.01 -14.42 9.08
CA ALA A 478 -1.00 -13.41 8.78
C ALA A 478 0.23 -14.06 8.09
N PRO A 479 0.65 -13.59 6.91
CA PRO A 479 1.84 -14.14 6.26
C PRO A 479 3.08 -13.81 7.10
N ARG A 480 4.12 -14.63 6.98
CA ARG A 480 5.43 -14.35 7.55
C ARG A 480 6.47 -14.49 6.45
N PHE A 481 7.21 -13.42 6.18
CA PHE A 481 8.30 -13.45 5.23
C PHE A 481 9.32 -12.34 5.50
N ASP A 482 10.54 -12.56 5.06
CA ASP A 482 11.69 -11.66 5.16
C ASP A 482 12.47 -11.63 3.83
N ALA A 483 13.55 -10.86 3.78
CA ALA A 483 14.39 -10.78 2.59
C ALA A 483 15.05 -12.10 2.19
N TYR A 484 15.01 -13.12 3.06
CA TYR A 484 15.70 -14.41 2.93
C TYR A 484 14.75 -15.57 2.62
N THR A 485 13.44 -15.37 2.74
CA THR A 485 12.45 -16.46 2.61
C THR A 485 12.50 -17.17 1.25
N GLN A 486 12.97 -16.48 0.20
CA GLN A 486 13.13 -17.04 -1.14
C GLN A 486 14.55 -17.53 -1.44
N LEU A 487 15.48 -17.49 -0.48
CA LEU A 487 16.88 -17.85 -0.69
C LEU A 487 17.01 -19.36 -0.89
N GLN A 488 17.42 -19.77 -2.09
CA GLN A 488 17.70 -21.16 -2.43
C GLN A 488 19.20 -21.44 -2.42
N TRP A 489 19.62 -22.52 -1.77
CA TRP A 489 21.01 -22.98 -1.76
C TRP A 489 21.19 -24.02 -2.86
N VAL A 490 22.11 -23.76 -3.79
CA VAL A 490 22.35 -24.64 -4.94
C VAL A 490 23.69 -25.35 -4.75
N PRO A 491 23.69 -26.68 -4.53
CA PRO A 491 24.91 -27.48 -4.59
C PRO A 491 25.44 -27.47 -6.02
N THR A 492 26.75 -27.37 -6.21
CA THR A 492 27.36 -27.37 -7.54
C THR A 492 27.00 -28.64 -8.32
N ALA A 493 26.13 -28.54 -9.34
CA ALA A 493 26.03 -29.55 -10.38
C ALA A 493 27.11 -29.27 -11.45
N ALA A 494 27.97 -30.24 -11.72
CA ALA A 494 28.90 -30.20 -12.83
C ALA A 494 28.13 -30.20 -14.16
N SER A 495 28.44 -29.27 -15.05
CA SER A 495 28.23 -29.47 -16.48
C SER A 495 29.26 -28.67 -17.30
N PRO A 496 29.75 -29.24 -18.41
CA PRO A 496 30.88 -28.72 -19.18
C PRO A 496 30.42 -27.68 -20.22
N MET A 497 31.33 -26.80 -20.66
CA MET A 497 31.13 -26.00 -21.86
C MET A 497 31.99 -26.52 -23.03
N PRO A 498 31.54 -26.34 -24.28
CA PRO A 498 32.11 -26.97 -25.46
C PRO A 498 33.35 -26.22 -25.96
N ALA A 499 34.25 -26.98 -26.60
CA ALA A 499 35.39 -26.49 -27.35
C ALA A 499 35.00 -26.15 -28.78
N GLU A 500 35.46 -25.01 -29.30
CA GLU A 500 35.60 -24.79 -30.74
C GLU A 500 36.96 -24.12 -31.00
N GLU A 501 37.71 -24.73 -31.93
CA GLU A 501 38.96 -24.25 -32.51
C GLU A 501 38.68 -23.25 -33.65
N VAL A 502 39.47 -22.16 -33.74
CA VAL A 502 39.70 -21.47 -35.02
C VAL A 502 41.15 -20.97 -35.08
N THR A 503 41.71 -21.06 -36.28
CA THR A 503 43.09 -20.90 -36.74
C THR A 503 43.57 -19.44 -36.91
N LEU A 504 44.90 -19.30 -36.87
CA LEU A 504 45.72 -18.09 -36.92
C LEU A 504 45.72 -17.32 -38.26
N ALA A 505 45.89 -16.00 -38.17
CA ALA A 505 46.55 -15.16 -39.18
C ALA A 505 47.46 -14.12 -38.51
N THR A 506 48.60 -13.85 -39.14
CA THR A 506 49.77 -13.12 -38.63
C THR A 506 49.80 -11.62 -38.97
N ASP A 507 50.53 -10.89 -38.10
CA ASP A 507 51.19 -9.58 -38.26
C ASP A 507 50.38 -8.38 -38.77
N GLN A 508 49.89 -7.57 -37.82
CA GLN A 508 49.80 -6.11 -37.89
C GLN A 508 49.57 -5.54 -36.49
N ALA A 509 49.95 -4.28 -36.26
CA ALA A 509 49.94 -3.59 -34.96
C ALA A 509 48.72 -3.94 -34.08
N ILE A 510 48.98 -4.52 -32.91
CA ILE A 510 47.95 -5.05 -32.01
C ILE A 510 47.09 -3.88 -31.50
N THR A 511 45.86 -3.80 -31.99
CA THR A 511 44.86 -2.83 -31.53
C THR A 511 43.88 -3.57 -30.62
N PHE A 512 43.81 -3.20 -29.34
CA PHE A 512 42.86 -3.80 -28.41
C PHE A 512 41.50 -3.09 -28.49
N ALA A 513 40.40 -3.87 -28.49
CA ALA A 513 39.04 -3.34 -28.57
C ALA A 513 38.61 -2.52 -27.34
N LEU A 514 39.29 -2.69 -26.19
CA LEU A 514 39.00 -1.99 -24.94
C LEU A 514 40.27 -1.29 -24.42
N PRO A 515 40.17 -0.03 -23.96
CA PRO A 515 41.32 0.71 -23.39
C PRO A 515 41.98 -0.02 -22.22
N VAL A 516 41.21 -0.71 -21.38
CA VAL A 516 41.74 -1.45 -20.22
C VAL A 516 42.65 -2.63 -20.63
N LEU A 517 42.42 -3.22 -21.80
CA LEU A 517 43.29 -4.30 -22.30
C LEU A 517 44.63 -3.76 -22.82
N GLN A 518 44.64 -2.54 -23.35
CA GLN A 518 45.87 -1.83 -23.71
C GLN A 518 46.71 -1.54 -22.46
N GLU A 519 46.08 -1.11 -21.37
CA GLU A 519 46.74 -0.86 -20.09
C GLU A 519 47.34 -2.15 -19.50
N TYR A 520 46.58 -3.25 -19.51
CA TYR A 520 47.09 -4.56 -19.11
C TYR A 520 48.29 -5.00 -19.94
N HIS A 521 48.24 -4.79 -21.25
CA HIS A 521 49.35 -5.12 -22.13
C HIS A 521 50.62 -4.33 -21.77
N GLN A 522 50.52 -3.02 -21.53
CA GLN A 522 51.65 -2.19 -21.10
C GLN A 522 52.25 -2.66 -19.77
N ARG A 523 51.41 -2.96 -18.78
CA ARG A 523 51.86 -3.45 -17.46
C ARG A 523 52.54 -4.82 -17.56
N LEU A 524 51.99 -5.73 -18.37
CA LEU A 524 52.59 -7.04 -18.62
C LEU A 524 53.93 -6.90 -19.35
N GLN A 525 54.02 -6.03 -20.36
CA GLN A 525 55.25 -5.78 -21.10
C GLN A 525 56.37 -5.29 -20.17
N GLN A 526 56.07 -4.35 -19.27
CA GLN A 526 57.02 -3.88 -18.26
C GLN A 526 57.46 -5.02 -17.33
N ALA A 527 56.52 -5.77 -16.77
CA ALA A 527 56.83 -6.84 -15.81
C ALA A 527 57.60 -8.02 -16.44
N LEU A 528 57.26 -8.42 -17.66
CA LEU A 528 57.94 -9.52 -18.36
C LEU A 528 59.36 -9.14 -18.78
N THR A 529 59.56 -7.91 -19.27
CA THR A 529 60.89 -7.41 -19.67
C THR A 529 61.87 -7.42 -18.49
N GLN A 530 61.41 -7.06 -17.29
CA GLN A 530 62.22 -7.09 -16.07
C GLN A 530 62.70 -8.51 -15.68
N THR A 531 61.99 -9.55 -16.14
CA THR A 531 62.33 -10.95 -15.87
C THR A 531 63.08 -11.64 -17.01
N GLY A 532 63.41 -10.89 -18.07
CA GLY A 532 64.11 -11.41 -19.26
C GLY A 532 63.24 -12.29 -20.16
N ILE A 533 61.90 -12.24 -20.01
CA ILE A 533 60.94 -12.96 -20.86
C ILE A 533 60.48 -12.00 -21.97
N GLN A 534 60.67 -12.40 -23.22
CA GLN A 534 60.28 -11.60 -24.38
C GLN A 534 58.90 -12.04 -24.89
N ILE A 535 58.09 -11.05 -25.28
CA ILE A 535 56.79 -11.29 -25.93
C ILE A 535 57.06 -11.44 -27.43
N GLY A 536 56.83 -12.63 -27.97
CA GLY A 536 56.99 -12.89 -29.40
C GLY A 536 55.75 -12.48 -30.20
N GLN A 537 54.58 -12.96 -29.80
CA GLN A 537 53.30 -12.66 -30.46
C GLN A 537 52.20 -12.46 -29.40
N VAL A 538 51.28 -11.53 -29.66
CA VAL A 538 50.04 -11.38 -28.88
C VAL A 538 48.86 -11.51 -29.81
N GLU A 539 47.92 -12.36 -29.44
CA GLU A 539 46.73 -12.67 -30.20
C GLU A 539 45.49 -12.26 -29.37
N PRO A 540 44.86 -11.11 -29.71
CA PRO A 540 43.57 -10.73 -29.14
C PRO A 540 42.47 -11.62 -29.74
N LEU A 541 41.76 -12.34 -28.89
CA LEU A 541 40.65 -13.22 -29.25
C LEU A 541 39.34 -12.66 -28.67
N PRO A 542 38.16 -13.07 -29.15
CA PRO A 542 36.91 -12.74 -28.48
C PRO A 542 36.96 -13.19 -27.00
N TYR A 543 36.83 -12.23 -26.09
CA TYR A 543 36.84 -12.45 -24.63
C TYR A 543 38.13 -13.07 -24.07
N SER A 544 39.24 -13.06 -24.80
CA SER A 544 40.52 -13.50 -24.26
C SER A 544 41.71 -12.90 -25.00
N VAL A 545 42.89 -12.90 -24.39
CA VAL A 545 44.13 -12.49 -25.04
C VAL A 545 45.19 -13.54 -24.76
N ARG A 546 45.85 -14.01 -25.81
CA ARG A 546 46.90 -15.02 -25.76
C ARG A 546 48.26 -14.40 -26.03
N TYR A 547 49.25 -14.78 -25.22
CA TYR A 547 50.63 -14.34 -25.30
C TYR A 547 51.53 -15.53 -25.60
N TYR A 548 52.38 -15.36 -26.61
CA TYR A 548 53.46 -16.26 -26.96
C TYR A 548 54.76 -15.67 -26.43
N LEU A 549 55.36 -16.36 -25.47
CA LEU A 549 56.50 -15.88 -24.70
C LEU A 549 57.73 -16.74 -25.02
N HIS A 550 58.90 -16.11 -25.07
CA HIS A 550 60.16 -16.81 -25.27
C HIS A 550 61.26 -16.27 -24.34
N GLN A 551 62.16 -17.16 -23.92
CA GLN A 551 63.32 -16.84 -23.11
C GLN A 551 64.48 -17.75 -23.54
N GLY A 552 65.34 -17.25 -24.43
CA GLY A 552 66.31 -18.08 -25.15
C GLY A 552 65.59 -19.09 -26.06
N ASP A 553 65.97 -20.36 -25.99
CA ASP A 553 65.35 -21.46 -26.78
C ASP A 553 64.04 -22.00 -26.17
N ARG A 554 63.60 -21.45 -25.03
CA ARG A 554 62.37 -21.88 -24.34
C ARG A 554 61.18 -21.04 -24.79
N THR A 555 60.07 -21.70 -25.11
CA THR A 555 58.81 -21.05 -25.49
C THR A 555 57.69 -21.44 -24.53
N ALA A 556 56.76 -20.53 -24.25
CA ALA A 556 55.57 -20.81 -23.44
C ALA A 556 54.39 -19.95 -23.88
N ARG A 557 53.16 -20.48 -23.74
CA ARG A 557 51.94 -19.76 -24.08
C ARG A 557 51.05 -19.55 -22.85
N VAL A 558 50.67 -18.29 -22.63
CA VAL A 558 49.78 -17.89 -21.54
C VAL A 558 48.58 -17.15 -22.12
N GLN A 559 47.37 -17.55 -21.72
CA GLN A 559 46.13 -16.91 -22.17
C GLN A 559 45.31 -16.46 -20.97
N TYR A 560 44.81 -15.23 -21.00
CA TYR A 560 43.81 -14.77 -20.04
C TYR A 560 42.47 -14.51 -20.71
N TYR A 561 41.40 -14.80 -20.00
CA TYR A 561 40.02 -14.54 -20.40
C TYR A 561 39.53 -13.26 -19.72
N HIS A 562 38.70 -12.48 -20.40
CA HIS A 562 38.12 -11.26 -19.86
C HIS A 562 36.63 -11.13 -20.23
N ARG A 563 35.88 -10.40 -19.42
CA ARG A 563 34.47 -10.09 -19.69
C ARG A 563 34.34 -8.95 -20.72
N ALA A 564 33.11 -8.64 -21.14
CA ALA A 564 32.82 -7.56 -22.09
C ALA A 564 33.29 -6.16 -21.60
N ASN A 565 33.41 -5.97 -20.28
CA ASN A 565 33.94 -4.75 -19.66
C ASN A 565 35.47 -4.78 -19.45
N GLY A 566 36.15 -5.85 -19.91
CA GLY A 566 37.60 -6.02 -19.81
C GLY A 566 38.12 -6.54 -18.47
N THR A 567 37.27 -6.88 -17.50
CA THR A 567 37.73 -7.52 -16.25
C THR A 567 38.24 -8.93 -16.51
N VAL A 568 39.46 -9.26 -16.06
CA VAL A 568 40.07 -10.59 -16.23
C VAL A 568 39.34 -11.63 -15.38
N SER A 569 38.86 -12.70 -16.00
CA SER A 569 38.11 -13.78 -15.34
C SER A 569 38.96 -15.01 -15.04
N GLN A 570 39.98 -15.29 -15.86
CA GLN A 570 40.81 -16.49 -15.71
C GLN A 570 42.14 -16.31 -16.44
N ILE A 571 43.21 -16.95 -15.96
CA ILE A 571 44.54 -16.99 -16.61
C ILE A 571 45.00 -18.45 -16.64
N VAL A 572 45.35 -18.96 -17.81
CA VAL A 572 45.76 -20.34 -18.06
C VAL A 572 47.03 -20.42 -18.89
N THR A 573 47.77 -21.51 -18.74
CA THR A 573 48.82 -21.96 -19.66
C THR A 573 48.22 -22.96 -20.64
N LEU A 574 48.57 -22.89 -21.92
CA LEU A 574 47.93 -23.72 -22.96
C LEU A 574 48.57 -25.12 -23.11
N GLY A 575 49.82 -25.30 -22.65
CA GLY A 575 50.48 -26.61 -22.64
C GLY A 575 50.90 -27.07 -24.04
N GLY A 576 51.21 -28.36 -24.20
CA GLY A 576 51.80 -28.92 -25.43
C GLY A 576 53.32 -28.76 -25.46
N ASP A 577 53.86 -28.09 -26.47
CA ASP A 577 55.30 -27.82 -26.66
C ASP A 577 55.87 -26.68 -25.76
N ASP A 578 55.11 -26.26 -24.74
CA ASP A 578 55.51 -25.17 -23.84
C ASP A 578 56.50 -25.67 -22.77
N ASP A 579 57.57 -24.92 -22.52
CA ASP A 579 58.51 -25.20 -21.43
C ASP A 579 57.81 -25.03 -20.06
N PRO A 580 57.76 -26.08 -19.21
CA PRO A 580 56.99 -26.05 -17.96
C PRO A 580 57.52 -25.07 -16.90
N ALA A 581 58.80 -24.70 -16.97
CA ALA A 581 59.39 -23.75 -16.03
C ALA A 581 59.05 -22.32 -16.45
N LEU A 582 59.21 -21.99 -17.73
CA LEU A 582 58.84 -20.70 -18.30
C LEU A 582 57.33 -20.45 -18.19
N ALA A 583 56.50 -21.45 -18.48
CA ALA A 583 55.04 -21.35 -18.36
C ALA A 583 54.58 -21.05 -16.92
N ARG A 584 55.20 -21.69 -15.91
CA ARG A 584 54.89 -21.41 -14.49
C ARG A 584 55.33 -20.02 -14.08
N GLN A 585 56.53 -19.59 -14.49
CA GLN A 585 57.04 -18.26 -14.20
C GLN A 585 56.17 -17.16 -14.83
N ALA A 586 55.83 -17.32 -16.11
CA ALA A 586 54.95 -16.39 -16.81
C ALA A 586 53.55 -16.34 -16.17
N LEU A 587 52.96 -17.49 -15.82
CA LEU A 587 51.65 -17.53 -15.16
C LEU A 587 51.64 -16.76 -13.83
N ALA A 588 52.72 -16.84 -13.05
CA ALA A 588 52.85 -16.11 -11.79
C ALA A 588 52.86 -14.58 -12.02
N ILE A 589 53.64 -14.12 -13.01
CA ILE A 589 53.71 -12.70 -13.39
C ILE A 589 52.34 -12.19 -13.86
N PHE A 590 51.65 -12.96 -14.70
CA PHE A 590 50.32 -12.57 -15.19
C PHE A 590 49.31 -12.45 -14.07
N ARG A 591 49.32 -13.38 -13.10
CA ARG A 591 48.45 -13.28 -11.91
C ARG A 591 48.79 -12.07 -11.07
N GLN A 592 50.07 -11.80 -10.84
CA GLN A 592 50.49 -10.63 -10.08
C GLN A 592 50.07 -9.31 -10.75
N VAL A 593 50.22 -9.21 -12.07
CA VAL A 593 49.97 -7.96 -12.80
C VAL A 593 48.48 -7.74 -13.05
N LEU A 594 47.73 -8.79 -13.43
CA LEU A 594 46.34 -8.69 -13.87
C LEU A 594 45.31 -8.93 -12.77
N LEU A 595 45.72 -9.57 -11.67
CA LEU A 595 44.84 -9.87 -10.52
C LEU A 595 45.30 -9.17 -9.23
N ALA A 596 46.23 -8.19 -9.30
CA ALA A 596 46.54 -7.37 -8.14
C ALA A 596 45.25 -6.65 -7.67
N PRO A 597 44.79 -6.89 -6.42
CA PRO A 597 43.68 -6.15 -5.86
C PRO A 597 44.10 -4.71 -5.55
N ASP A 598 43.20 -3.75 -5.77
CA ASP A 598 43.28 -2.46 -5.10
C ASP A 598 43.26 -2.71 -3.58
N PRO A 599 44.22 -2.17 -2.80
CA PRO A 599 44.27 -2.37 -1.36
C PRO A 599 43.35 -1.36 -0.67
N THR A 600 42.05 -1.40 -0.94
CA THR A 600 41.02 -0.79 -0.09
C THR A 600 39.76 -1.62 -0.20
N ASP A 601 39.62 -2.62 0.67
CA ASP A 601 38.33 -3.11 1.17
C ASP A 601 38.62 -4.04 2.35
N SER A 602 39.09 -3.41 3.44
CA SER A 602 39.21 -4.02 4.75
C SER A 602 38.31 -3.23 5.69
N GLU A 603 37.38 -3.94 6.34
CA GLU A 603 36.51 -3.51 7.44
C GLU A 603 35.26 -2.66 7.14
N ALA A 604 35.25 -1.76 6.16
CA ALA A 604 34.08 -0.90 5.91
C ALA A 604 32.86 -1.71 5.43
N LEU A 605 31.65 -1.35 5.89
CA LEU A 605 30.39 -1.92 5.43
C LEU A 605 29.99 -1.28 4.08
N PRO A 606 29.31 -2.01 3.18
CA PRO A 606 28.81 -1.45 1.93
C PRO A 606 27.82 -0.31 2.19
N ALA A 607 27.81 0.70 1.32
CA ALA A 607 26.91 1.84 1.44
C ALA A 607 25.43 1.49 1.25
N ASP A 608 25.12 0.34 0.62
CA ASP A 608 23.74 -0.15 0.47
C ASP A 608 23.27 -0.79 1.80
N PRO A 609 22.24 -0.22 2.47
CA PRO A 609 21.72 -0.76 3.73
C PRO A 609 21.24 -2.22 3.64
N PHE A 610 20.82 -2.68 2.45
CA PHE A 610 20.40 -4.07 2.23
C PHE A 610 21.59 -5.04 2.32
N LEU A 611 22.71 -4.68 1.72
CA LEU A 611 23.94 -5.48 1.77
C LEU A 611 24.58 -5.42 3.16
N GLN A 612 24.55 -4.23 3.78
CA GLN A 612 25.03 -4.03 5.15
C GLN A 612 24.28 -4.93 6.12
N ALA A 613 22.94 -4.94 6.08
CA ALA A 613 22.12 -5.76 6.96
C ALA A 613 22.40 -7.26 6.81
N PHE A 614 22.70 -7.74 5.60
CA PHE A 614 23.06 -9.13 5.38
C PHE A 614 24.45 -9.49 5.93
N LEU A 615 25.44 -8.60 5.76
CA LEU A 615 26.77 -8.80 6.34
C LEU A 615 26.75 -8.78 7.86
N GLU A 616 26.00 -7.87 8.47
CA GLU A 616 25.80 -7.81 9.93
C GLU A 616 25.13 -9.09 10.43
N ARG A 617 24.04 -9.53 9.79
CA ARG A 617 23.39 -10.82 10.10
C ARG A 617 24.37 -11.98 9.95
N ALA A 618 25.12 -12.04 8.86
CA ALA A 618 26.07 -13.12 8.65
C ALA A 618 27.15 -13.15 9.73
N ARG A 619 27.68 -12.00 10.15
CA ARG A 619 28.62 -11.90 11.27
C ARG A 619 27.99 -12.40 12.58
N GLN A 620 26.77 -11.98 12.89
CA GLN A 620 26.04 -12.43 14.10
C GLN A 620 25.80 -13.95 14.09
N CYS A 621 25.35 -14.52 12.97
CA CYS A 621 25.11 -15.97 12.86
C CYS A 621 26.39 -16.81 12.97
N LEU A 622 27.55 -16.23 12.66
CA LEU A 622 28.85 -16.93 12.73
C LEU A 622 29.54 -16.74 14.09
N GLU A 623 29.09 -15.81 14.92
CA GLU A 623 29.68 -15.53 16.23
C GLU A 623 29.65 -16.78 17.13
N GLY A 624 30.80 -17.14 17.69
CA GLY A 624 30.94 -18.34 18.54
C GLY A 624 31.01 -19.69 17.81
N THR A 625 30.91 -19.73 16.47
CA THR A 625 30.88 -21.00 15.69
C THR A 625 32.26 -21.49 15.22
N GLY A 626 33.30 -20.66 15.35
CA GLY A 626 34.65 -20.91 14.84
C GLY A 626 34.82 -20.66 13.32
N ILE A 627 33.77 -20.24 12.61
CA ILE A 627 33.82 -19.88 11.19
C ILE A 627 34.07 -18.37 11.06
N GLN A 628 35.08 -17.98 10.31
CA GLN A 628 35.46 -16.58 10.08
C GLN A 628 35.00 -16.11 8.70
N LEU A 629 34.33 -14.95 8.65
CA LEU A 629 34.11 -14.20 7.41
C LEU A 629 35.36 -13.36 7.13
N LEU A 630 36.15 -13.76 6.14
CA LEU A 630 37.45 -13.13 5.82
C LEU A 630 37.29 -11.79 5.10
N ARG A 631 36.48 -11.77 4.04
CA ARG A 631 36.23 -10.60 3.20
C ARG A 631 34.93 -10.76 2.42
N TRP A 632 34.47 -9.66 1.83
CA TRP A 632 33.31 -9.62 0.96
C TRP A 632 33.62 -8.81 -0.31
N GLU A 633 32.94 -9.12 -1.41
CA GLU A 633 33.05 -8.40 -2.68
C GLU A 633 31.63 -8.12 -3.22
N GLN A 634 31.31 -6.86 -3.54
CA GLN A 634 30.04 -6.52 -4.19
C GLN A 634 30.15 -6.71 -5.71
N LEU A 635 29.30 -7.57 -6.25
CA LEU A 635 29.16 -7.85 -7.67
C LEU A 635 27.81 -7.31 -8.19
N PRO A 636 27.63 -7.15 -9.51
CA PRO A 636 26.32 -6.81 -10.07
C PRO A 636 25.28 -7.88 -9.70
N TYR A 637 24.29 -7.51 -8.88
CA TYR A 637 23.24 -8.40 -8.37
C TYR A 637 23.74 -9.60 -7.54
N ALA A 638 24.95 -9.54 -7.01
CA ALA A 638 25.47 -10.56 -6.09
C ALA A 638 26.41 -9.98 -5.04
N LEU A 639 26.48 -10.64 -3.89
CA LEU A 639 27.46 -10.38 -2.84
C LEU A 639 28.27 -11.66 -2.64
N ARG A 640 29.57 -11.57 -2.88
CA ARG A 640 30.49 -12.70 -2.69
C ARG A 640 31.08 -12.64 -1.30
N LEU A 641 30.96 -13.73 -0.55
CA LEU A 641 31.49 -13.86 0.81
C LEU A 641 32.54 -14.97 0.85
N HIS A 642 33.66 -14.70 1.52
CA HIS A 642 34.74 -15.65 1.73
C HIS A 642 34.79 -16.10 3.18
N PHE A 643 34.62 -17.40 3.41
CA PHE A 643 34.61 -18.00 4.74
C PHE A 643 35.82 -18.90 4.96
N ARG A 644 36.28 -18.99 6.20
CA ARG A 644 37.34 -19.91 6.64
C ARG A 644 36.98 -20.57 7.96
N GLN A 645 37.27 -21.86 8.07
CA GLN A 645 37.30 -22.58 9.33
C GLN A 645 38.54 -23.46 9.33
N GLU A 646 39.45 -23.25 10.28
CA GLU A 646 40.75 -23.93 10.34
C GLU A 646 41.51 -23.84 8.99
N ALA A 647 41.79 -24.97 8.34
CA ALA A 647 42.46 -25.06 7.04
C ALA A 647 41.50 -25.03 5.83
N GLU A 648 40.19 -25.09 6.07
CA GLU A 648 39.18 -25.11 5.01
C GLU A 648 38.69 -23.70 4.66
N GLN A 649 38.51 -23.45 3.36
CA GLN A 649 37.94 -22.20 2.84
C GLN A 649 36.82 -22.48 1.85
N VAL A 650 35.76 -21.67 1.93
CA VAL A 650 34.62 -21.71 1.01
C VAL A 650 34.28 -20.28 0.59
N THR A 651 34.06 -20.08 -0.70
CA THR A 651 33.57 -18.81 -1.25
C THR A 651 32.17 -19.01 -1.80
N ILE A 652 31.24 -18.13 -1.45
CA ILE A 652 29.81 -18.24 -1.82
C ILE A 652 29.33 -16.93 -2.43
N ASP A 653 28.69 -17.02 -3.59
CA ASP A 653 27.95 -15.92 -4.21
C ASP A 653 26.50 -15.94 -3.75
N PHE A 654 26.06 -14.87 -3.12
CA PHE A 654 24.67 -14.63 -2.75
C PHE A 654 24.05 -13.67 -3.77
N TYR A 655 23.10 -14.15 -4.57
CA TYR A 655 22.40 -13.37 -5.59
C TYR A 655 21.17 -12.69 -5.00
N TYR A 656 20.88 -11.46 -5.46
CA TYR A 656 19.70 -10.69 -5.06
C TYR A 656 19.05 -9.98 -6.23
N ASN A 657 17.74 -9.75 -6.13
CA ASN A 657 16.97 -9.07 -7.18
C ASN A 657 16.82 -7.56 -6.93
N ARG A 658 16.22 -6.85 -7.90
CA ARG A 658 15.92 -5.40 -7.78
C ARG A 658 14.96 -5.03 -6.65
N ARG A 659 14.24 -6.01 -6.09
CA ARG A 659 13.33 -5.84 -4.94
C ARG A 659 14.06 -6.02 -3.60
N GLN A 660 15.38 -6.16 -3.61
CA GLN A 660 16.20 -6.40 -2.43
C GLN A 660 15.81 -7.69 -1.71
N GLU A 661 15.67 -8.78 -2.48
CA GLU A 661 15.38 -10.12 -1.97
C GLU A 661 16.52 -11.05 -2.38
N TRP A 662 17.00 -11.86 -1.44
CA TRP A 662 18.01 -12.87 -1.70
C TRP A 662 17.37 -14.07 -2.39
N THR A 663 17.92 -14.46 -3.55
CA THR A 663 17.32 -15.49 -4.41
C THR A 663 18.11 -16.78 -4.40
N THR A 664 19.45 -16.70 -4.44
CA THR A 664 20.29 -17.87 -4.65
C THR A 664 21.60 -17.74 -3.90
N ALA A 665 22.03 -18.78 -3.19
CA ALA A 665 23.38 -18.92 -2.66
C ALA A 665 24.08 -20.06 -3.40
N ARG A 666 25.24 -19.77 -4.04
CA ARG A 666 25.99 -20.75 -4.83
C ARG A 666 27.48 -20.69 -4.49
N PRO A 667 28.15 -21.84 -4.26
CA PRO A 667 29.59 -21.85 -4.10
C PRO A 667 30.30 -21.43 -5.39
N VAL A 668 31.40 -20.71 -5.24
CA VAL A 668 32.23 -20.25 -6.36
C VAL A 668 33.27 -21.32 -6.69
N GLY A 669 33.25 -21.80 -7.94
CA GLY A 669 34.17 -22.85 -8.40
C GLY A 669 33.80 -24.24 -7.91
N ARG A 670 34.78 -25.16 -7.92
CA ARG A 670 34.59 -26.53 -7.41
C ARG A 670 34.55 -26.50 -5.89
N LEU A 671 33.49 -27.05 -5.30
CA LEU A 671 33.34 -27.10 -3.86
C LEU A 671 34.37 -28.05 -3.23
N THR A 672 35.38 -27.48 -2.57
CA THR A 672 36.50 -28.22 -1.94
C THR A 672 36.23 -28.60 -0.49
N ALA A 673 35.34 -27.88 0.21
CA ALA A 673 34.99 -28.11 1.61
C ALA A 673 33.45 -28.20 1.79
N PRO A 674 32.83 -29.34 1.44
CA PRO A 674 31.37 -29.50 1.46
C PRO A 674 30.77 -29.45 2.88
N ALA A 675 31.49 -29.94 3.90
CA ALA A 675 31.03 -29.90 5.29
C ALA A 675 30.95 -28.46 5.83
N LEU A 676 31.96 -27.63 5.54
CA LEU A 676 31.97 -26.20 5.87
C LEU A 676 30.82 -25.46 5.15
N PHE A 677 30.56 -25.77 3.88
CA PHE A 677 29.44 -25.19 3.13
C PHE A 677 28.08 -25.53 3.76
N GLU A 678 27.84 -26.79 4.12
CA GLU A 678 26.58 -27.19 4.77
C GLU A 678 26.38 -26.55 6.15
N ARG A 679 27.46 -26.36 6.92
CA ARG A 679 27.41 -25.62 8.20
C ARG A 679 27.05 -24.15 7.98
N ILE A 680 27.69 -23.49 7.02
CA ILE A 680 27.38 -22.10 6.65
C ILE A 680 25.94 -21.98 6.17
N ARG A 681 25.48 -22.91 5.34
CA ARG A 681 24.07 -23.00 4.91
C ARG A 681 23.14 -23.07 6.11
N THR A 682 23.39 -24.00 7.03
CA THR A 682 22.54 -24.19 8.22
C THR A 682 22.50 -22.94 9.11
N LEU A 683 23.62 -22.24 9.27
CA LEU A 683 23.69 -21.02 10.09
C LEU A 683 23.03 -19.80 9.42
N LEU A 684 23.09 -19.70 8.10
CA LEU A 684 22.59 -18.54 7.36
C LEU A 684 21.19 -18.73 6.78
N GLN A 685 20.66 -19.94 6.79
CA GLN A 685 19.28 -20.23 6.41
C GLN A 685 18.32 -19.63 7.45
N PRO A 686 17.26 -18.90 7.04
CA PRO A 686 16.31 -18.32 7.98
C PRO A 686 15.49 -19.41 8.70
N ASP A 687 15.29 -19.24 10.01
CA ASP A 687 14.28 -19.97 10.79
C ASP A 687 12.90 -19.42 10.40
N ILE A 688 12.12 -20.19 9.62
CA ILE A 688 10.78 -19.77 9.16
C ILE A 688 9.73 -20.01 10.24
#